data_AF-A0A2Z4U0Y8-F1
#
_entry.id   AF-A0A2Z4U0Y8-F1
#
_cell.length_a   1.000
_cell.length_b   1.000
_cell.length_c   1.000
_cell.angle_alpha   90.00
_cell.angle_beta   90.00
_cell.angle_gamma   90.00
#
_symmetry.space_group_name_H-M   'P 1'
#
loop_
_entity.id
_entity.type
_entity.pdbx_description
1 polymer ?
#
loop_
_entity_poly.entity_id
_entity_poly.type
_entity_poly.pdbx_seq_one_letter_code
_entity_poly.pdbx_strand_id
1 'polypeptide(L)'
;GLTVVGHFTSTTTTLKRQQFSYTRPDEVALRHTNAINPRLTPWTYRNTSFSSLPLTGENPGAWALVRDNSAKGITAGSGSQQTTYDPTRTEAALTASTTFALRRYDLAGRALYDLDFSKLNPQTPTRDQTGQITFNPFGGFGLSGAAPQQWNEVKNKVPVEVAQDPSNPYRFAVLLVPRSVVYYEQLQRGLGLPQQRTESGQNTSTTGAMFGLKVKNAEADTAKSNEKLQGAEATGSSTTSGSGQSTQRGGSSGDTKVKALKIEVKKKSDSEDNGQLQLEKNDLANAPIKRSEESGQSVQLKADDFGTALSSSGSGGNSNPGSPTPWRPWLATEQIHKDLPKWSASILILYDAPYARNRTAIDRVDHLDPKAMTANYPPSWRTPKWNHHGLWDWKARDVLLQTTGFFNPRRHPEWFDGGQTVADNEKTGFDVDNSENTKQGFQKEADSDKSAPIALPFEAYFANIGNLTWFGQALLVFGGNGHVTKSAHTAPLSIGVFRVRYNATGTSATVTGWPYALLFSGMVNKQTDGLKDLPFNNNRWFEYVPRMAVAGAKFVGRELVLAGTITMGDTATVPRLLYDELESNLNLVAQGQGLLREDLQLFTPYGWANRPDLPIGAWSSSSSSHNAPYYFHNNPDWQDRPIQNVVDAFIKPWEDKNGKDDAKYIYPYRYSGMWAWQVYNWSNKLTDQPLSADFVNENAYQPNS
;
A
#
# COMPACT_ATOMS: atom_id res chain seq x y z
N GLY A 1 36.13 87.84 6.45
CA GLY A 1 34.90 87.09 6.76
C GLY A 1 34.97 86.68 8.22
N LEU A 2 34.03 87.17 9.04
CA LEU A 2 34.05 87.03 10.49
C LEU A 2 33.92 85.58 10.97
N THR A 3 34.69 85.23 11.98
CA THR A 3 34.54 84.05 12.84
C THR A 3 34.43 84.54 14.28
N VAL A 4 33.27 84.32 14.94
CA VAL A 4 33.07 84.39 16.40
C VAL A 4 31.96 83.38 16.74
N VAL A 5 32.31 82.18 17.20
CA VAL A 5 32.24 81.68 18.60
C VAL A 5 30.85 81.77 19.23
N GLY A 6 30.14 80.64 19.23
CA GLY A 6 28.92 80.43 20.03
C GLY A 6 29.18 79.42 21.15
N HIS A 7 29.21 79.91 22.38
CA HIS A 7 29.22 79.11 23.61
C HIS A 7 27.89 78.37 23.79
N PHE A 8 27.94 77.05 23.99
CA PHE A 8 26.84 76.30 24.57
C PHE A 8 26.98 76.31 26.09
N THR A 9 26.09 77.04 26.76
CA THR A 9 25.92 77.04 28.20
C THR A 9 25.29 75.73 28.66
N SER A 10 26.00 75.04 29.56
CA SER A 10 25.51 73.93 30.36
C SER A 10 24.42 74.40 31.32
N THR A 11 23.18 73.93 31.11
CA THR A 11 22.14 73.97 32.14
C THR A 11 22.00 72.61 32.78
N THR A 12 22.59 72.49 33.96
CA THR A 12 22.45 71.37 34.89
C THR A 12 21.02 71.35 35.44
N THR A 13 20.15 70.49 34.92
CA THR A 13 18.84 70.24 35.53
C THR A 13 18.99 69.14 36.59
N THR A 14 18.90 69.54 37.85
CA THR A 14 18.90 68.65 39.02
C THR A 14 17.61 67.82 39.02
N LEU A 15 17.65 66.58 38.52
CA LEU A 15 16.59 65.61 38.77
C LEU A 15 16.76 65.05 40.18
N LYS A 16 15.85 65.44 41.07
CA LYS A 16 15.70 64.87 42.41
C LYS A 16 15.62 63.35 42.32
N ARG A 17 16.51 62.68 43.06
CA ARG A 17 16.51 61.24 43.30
C ARG A 17 15.23 60.88 44.07
N GLN A 18 14.14 60.60 43.38
CA GLN A 18 13.02 59.87 43.98
C GLN A 18 13.52 58.45 44.23
N GLN A 19 13.74 58.11 45.50
CA GLN A 19 13.79 56.73 45.95
C GLN A 19 12.46 56.08 45.59
N PHE A 20 12.43 55.38 44.45
CA PHE A 20 11.42 54.35 44.23
C PHE A 20 11.78 53.19 45.15
N SER A 21 11.00 53.06 46.21
CA SER A 21 10.92 51.86 47.03
C SER A 21 10.69 50.68 46.09
N TYR A 22 11.67 49.79 45.97
CA TYR A 22 11.47 48.46 45.41
C TYR A 22 10.55 47.71 46.38
N THR A 23 9.24 47.87 46.21
CA THR A 23 8.30 46.86 46.68
C THR A 23 8.55 45.66 45.78
N ARG A 24 9.21 44.62 46.32
CA ARG A 24 9.28 43.30 45.68
C ARG A 24 7.85 42.95 45.25
N PRO A 25 7.57 42.78 43.95
CA PRO A 25 6.38 42.03 43.57
C PRO A 25 6.62 40.65 44.17
N ASP A 26 5.73 40.21 45.05
CA ASP A 26 5.74 38.86 45.57
C ASP A 26 5.93 37.89 44.40
N GLU A 27 7.05 37.19 44.44
CA GLU A 27 7.51 36.27 43.42
C GLU A 27 6.48 35.16 43.26
N VAL A 28 5.55 35.31 42.31
CA VAL A 28 5.03 34.14 41.60
C VAL A 28 6.17 33.66 40.72
N ALA A 29 7.10 32.95 41.34
CA ALA A 29 8.20 32.28 40.70
C ALA A 29 7.64 31.25 39.70
N LEU A 30 7.48 31.66 38.45
CA LEU A 30 7.67 30.74 37.33
C LEU A 30 9.10 30.24 37.47
N ARG A 31 9.27 29.09 38.14
CA ARG A 31 10.54 28.38 38.24
C ARG A 31 11.12 28.34 36.82
N HIS A 32 12.22 29.05 36.59
CA HIS A 32 13.06 28.87 35.40
C HIS A 32 13.63 27.44 35.47
N THR A 33 12.80 26.45 35.10
CA THR A 33 13.24 25.09 34.83
C THR A 33 14.28 25.18 33.71
N ASN A 34 15.40 24.50 33.94
CA ASN A 34 16.53 24.31 33.02
C ASN A 34 16.08 24.37 31.53
N ALA A 35 16.21 25.55 30.91
CA ALA A 35 15.49 25.86 29.66
C ALA A 35 15.98 25.01 28.49
N ILE A 36 17.26 24.60 28.52
CA ILE A 36 17.87 23.62 27.63
C ILE A 36 18.25 22.42 28.47
N ASN A 37 17.69 21.25 28.17
CA ASN A 37 18.08 20.01 28.83
C ASN A 37 19.35 19.46 28.15
N PRO A 38 20.53 19.50 28.81
CA PRO A 38 21.78 19.07 28.19
C PRO A 38 21.86 17.56 27.97
N ARG A 39 20.97 16.77 28.59
CA ARG A 39 20.87 15.32 28.32
C ARG A 39 20.34 15.05 26.91
N LEU A 40 19.58 15.98 26.34
CA LEU A 40 18.96 15.83 25.03
C LEU A 40 19.89 16.34 23.94
N THR A 41 20.14 15.48 22.95
CA THR A 41 20.98 15.77 21.79
C THR A 41 20.20 15.57 20.49
N PRO A 42 20.59 16.23 19.39
CA PRO A 42 19.90 16.10 18.12
C PRO A 42 19.77 14.66 17.62
N TRP A 43 18.71 14.37 16.87
CA TRP A 43 18.52 13.09 16.20
C TRP A 43 17.80 13.28 14.86
N THR A 44 17.67 12.19 14.09
CA THR A 44 17.03 12.18 12.77
C THR A 44 15.97 11.11 12.72
N TYR A 45 14.76 11.47 12.30
CA TYR A 45 13.67 10.51 12.12
C TYR A 45 13.84 9.77 10.79
N ARG A 46 13.98 8.44 10.85
CA ARG A 46 14.39 7.62 9.70
C ARG A 46 13.39 7.65 8.53
N ASN A 47 12.10 7.82 8.82
CA ASN A 47 11.05 7.76 7.80
C ASN A 47 11.10 8.92 6.80
N THR A 48 11.65 10.08 7.21
CA THR A 48 11.64 11.33 6.42
C THR A 48 13.01 11.99 6.33
N SER A 49 14.01 11.47 7.04
CA SER A 49 15.31 12.12 7.22
C SER A 49 15.24 13.51 7.86
N PHE A 50 14.10 13.87 8.47
CA PHE A 50 13.96 15.14 9.17
C PHE A 50 14.80 15.15 10.45
N SER A 51 15.54 16.24 10.65
CA SER A 51 16.32 16.49 11.87
C SER A 51 16.12 17.91 12.36
N SER A 52 16.11 18.88 11.45
CA SER A 52 15.79 20.27 11.76
C SER A 52 15.08 20.97 10.60
N LEU A 53 14.30 21.99 10.94
CA LEU A 53 13.69 22.95 10.01
C LEU A 53 14.43 24.29 10.15
N PRO A 54 15.16 24.75 9.12
CA PRO A 54 15.68 26.12 9.10
C PRO A 54 14.53 27.12 8.94
N LEU A 55 14.60 28.23 9.68
CA LEU A 55 13.63 29.31 9.67
C LEU A 55 14.29 30.61 9.21
N THR A 56 13.60 31.33 8.33
CA THR A 56 13.99 32.64 7.82
C THR A 56 12.82 33.62 7.96
N GLY A 57 13.01 34.88 7.56
CA GLY A 57 11.99 35.93 7.66
C GLY A 57 11.83 36.45 9.08
N GLU A 58 10.59 36.71 9.48
CA GLU A 58 10.25 37.44 10.71
C GLU A 58 10.55 36.66 12.02
N ASN A 59 10.57 35.33 11.96
CA ASN A 59 10.88 34.46 13.10
C ASN A 59 12.06 33.50 12.77
N PRO A 60 13.29 34.02 12.59
CA PRO A 60 14.40 33.25 12.04
C PRO A 60 15.05 32.30 13.06
N GLY A 61 15.89 31.38 12.58
CA GLY A 61 16.64 30.41 13.39
C GLY A 61 16.36 28.98 12.96
N ALA A 62 16.12 28.07 13.91
CA ALA A 62 15.70 26.70 13.58
C ALA A 62 14.83 26.05 14.67
N TRP A 63 14.12 25.00 14.26
CA TRP A 63 13.57 23.96 15.13
C TRP A 63 14.32 22.65 14.88
N ALA A 64 14.81 21.98 15.92
CA ALA A 64 15.45 20.66 15.78
C ALA A 64 14.83 19.61 16.70
N LEU A 65 14.81 18.36 16.24
CA LEU A 65 14.44 17.22 17.06
C LEU A 65 15.57 16.91 18.05
N VAL A 66 15.27 16.76 19.34
CA VAL A 66 16.25 16.33 20.35
C VAL A 66 15.69 15.19 21.20
N ARG A 67 16.55 14.25 21.61
CA ARG A 67 16.17 13.12 22.48
C ARG A 67 17.31 12.70 23.40
N ASP A 68 17.00 11.87 24.39
CA ASP A 68 18.03 11.13 25.12
C ASP A 68 18.56 9.98 24.24
N ASN A 69 19.67 10.24 23.54
CA ASN A 69 20.33 9.27 22.68
C ASN A 69 21.02 8.12 23.44
N SER A 70 21.11 8.18 24.77
CA SER A 70 21.68 7.10 25.58
C SER A 70 20.65 6.08 26.06
N ALA A 71 19.35 6.37 25.88
CA ALA A 71 18.28 5.45 26.25
C ALA A 71 18.31 4.20 25.33
N LYS A 72 18.18 3.01 25.92
CA LYS A 72 18.23 1.74 25.18
C LYS A 72 17.04 1.54 24.23
N GLY A 73 15.89 2.14 24.54
CA GLY A 73 14.62 1.85 23.87
C GLY A 73 13.99 0.56 24.40
N ILE A 74 13.57 -0.32 23.51
CA ILE A 74 13.03 -1.65 23.80
C ILE A 74 14.19 -2.62 24.01
N THR A 75 14.24 -3.28 25.17
CA THR A 75 15.30 -4.22 25.51
C THR A 75 14.86 -5.67 25.36
N ALA A 76 15.63 -6.46 24.61
CA ALA A 76 15.52 -7.92 24.58
C ALA A 76 16.03 -8.55 25.89
N GLY A 77 15.44 -9.68 26.29
CA GLY A 77 16.05 -10.55 27.29
C GLY A 77 17.43 -11.01 26.82
N SER A 78 18.33 -11.32 27.74
CA SER A 78 19.67 -11.80 27.39
C SER A 78 19.62 -13.14 26.65
N GLY A 79 20.18 -13.19 25.44
CA GLY A 79 20.18 -14.36 24.55
C GLY A 79 19.35 -14.11 23.29
N SER A 80 19.70 -14.71 22.16
CA SER A 80 18.96 -14.62 20.88
C SER A 80 17.56 -15.25 20.92
N GLN A 81 16.99 -15.45 22.11
CA GLN A 81 15.62 -15.91 22.32
C GLN A 81 14.66 -14.74 22.13
N GLN A 82 14.01 -14.69 20.97
CA GLN A 82 12.96 -13.73 20.69
C GLN A 82 11.74 -13.95 21.60
N THR A 83 11.05 -12.86 21.95
CA THR A 83 9.80 -12.90 22.73
C THR A 83 8.74 -11.98 22.12
N THR A 84 7.47 -12.21 22.47
CA THR A 84 6.36 -11.38 22.00
C THR A 84 6.17 -10.19 22.94
N TYR A 85 6.22 -8.98 22.39
CA TYR A 85 6.00 -7.73 23.12
C TYR A 85 4.56 -7.23 22.98
N ASP A 86 3.86 -7.16 24.11
CA ASP A 86 2.56 -6.49 24.19
C ASP A 86 2.70 -4.99 23.91
N PRO A 87 1.89 -4.41 23.00
CA PRO A 87 1.95 -3.00 22.67
C PRO A 87 1.82 -2.07 23.88
N THR A 88 0.81 -2.30 24.72
CA THR A 88 0.51 -1.40 25.83
C THR A 88 1.63 -1.35 26.87
N ARG A 89 2.19 -2.51 27.24
CA ARG A 89 3.34 -2.58 28.16
C ARG A 89 4.59 -1.94 27.55
N THR A 90 4.81 -2.14 26.24
CA THR A 90 5.96 -1.58 25.52
C THR A 90 5.91 -0.05 25.51
N GLU A 91 4.77 0.55 25.15
CA GLU A 91 4.61 2.01 25.12
C GLU A 91 4.74 2.62 26.54
N ALA A 92 4.21 1.95 27.56
CA ALA A 92 4.35 2.38 28.96
C ALA A 92 5.82 2.36 29.43
N ALA A 93 6.56 1.29 29.14
CA ALA A 93 7.97 1.17 29.48
C ALA A 93 8.81 2.25 28.76
N LEU A 94 8.54 2.51 27.47
CA LEU A 94 9.20 3.57 26.71
C LEU A 94 8.87 4.95 27.27
N THR A 95 7.63 5.21 27.67
CA THR A 95 7.22 6.48 28.29
C THR A 95 8.01 6.74 29.57
N ALA A 96 8.28 5.71 30.38
CA ALA A 96 9.05 5.84 31.62
C ALA A 96 10.58 5.96 31.41
N SER A 97 11.12 5.45 30.29
CA SER A 97 12.57 5.27 30.09
C SER A 97 13.19 6.13 28.99
N THR A 98 12.40 6.88 28.22
CA THR A 98 12.89 7.72 27.12
C THR A 98 12.44 9.17 27.28
N THR A 99 13.17 10.12 26.71
CA THR A 99 12.81 11.56 26.72
C THR A 99 13.05 12.16 25.34
N PHE A 100 12.08 12.96 24.87
CA PHE A 100 12.08 13.62 23.57
C PHE A 100 11.58 15.06 23.72
N ALA A 101 12.09 15.98 22.91
CA ALA A 101 11.65 17.36 22.86
C ALA A 101 11.91 17.99 21.47
N LEU A 102 11.36 19.18 21.26
CA LEU A 102 11.82 20.10 20.22
C LEU A 102 12.72 21.17 20.84
N ARG A 103 13.83 21.48 20.17
CA ARG A 103 14.74 22.57 20.59
C ARG A 103 14.66 23.73 19.60
N ARG A 104 14.41 24.93 20.12
CA ARG A 104 14.44 26.18 19.34
C ARG A 104 15.85 26.75 19.34
N TYR A 105 16.33 27.19 18.17
CA TYR A 105 17.62 27.85 17.99
C TYR A 105 17.45 29.25 17.41
N ASP A 106 18.24 30.23 17.83
CA ASP A 106 18.26 31.54 17.16
C ASP A 106 18.93 31.49 15.77
N LEU A 107 18.94 32.64 15.08
CA LEU A 107 19.60 32.80 13.79
C LEU A 107 21.11 32.50 13.82
N ALA A 108 21.76 32.64 14.97
CA ALA A 108 23.18 32.33 15.14
C ALA A 108 23.44 30.84 15.47
N GLY A 109 22.38 30.01 15.52
CA GLY A 109 22.50 28.59 15.85
C GLY A 109 22.68 28.30 17.34
N ARG A 110 22.34 29.25 18.23
CA ARG A 110 22.37 29.04 19.68
C ARG A 110 21.04 28.53 20.18
N ALA A 111 21.06 27.51 21.02
CA ALA A 111 19.86 26.93 21.60
C ALA A 111 19.19 27.92 22.59
N LEU A 112 17.88 28.11 22.47
CA LEU A 112 17.10 29.05 23.27
C LEU A 112 16.28 28.34 24.37
N TYR A 113 15.46 27.35 23.99
CA TYR A 113 14.65 26.55 24.91
C TYR A 113 14.24 25.21 24.28
N ASP A 114 13.90 24.27 25.15
CA ASP A 114 13.32 22.96 24.81
C ASP A 114 11.81 22.93 25.12
N LEU A 115 11.05 22.34 24.21
CA LEU A 115 9.65 21.96 24.39
C LEU A 115 9.55 20.45 24.57
N ASP A 116 9.68 20.00 25.82
CA ASP A 116 9.35 18.62 26.22
C ASP A 116 7.86 18.55 26.53
N PHE A 117 7.06 18.05 25.58
CA PHE A 117 5.61 17.98 25.72
C PHE A 117 5.15 17.18 26.93
N SER A 118 5.90 16.16 27.37
CA SER A 118 5.53 15.35 28.53
C SER A 118 5.59 16.13 29.86
N LYS A 119 6.39 17.21 29.88
CA LYS A 119 6.60 18.10 31.03
C LYS A 119 5.98 19.49 30.84
N LEU A 120 5.40 19.76 29.66
CA LEU A 120 4.82 21.05 29.33
C LEU A 120 3.38 21.15 29.83
N ASN A 121 3.04 22.30 30.42
CA ASN A 121 1.67 22.71 30.75
C ASN A 121 1.25 23.85 29.82
N PRO A 122 0.97 23.56 28.53
CA PRO A 122 0.64 24.58 27.55
C PRO A 122 -0.74 25.18 27.83
N GLN A 123 -0.95 26.38 27.31
CA GLN A 123 -2.26 27.02 27.28
C GLN A 123 -2.67 27.33 25.85
N THR A 124 -3.98 27.31 25.59
CA THR A 124 -4.53 27.74 24.31
C THR A 124 -4.42 29.26 24.15
N PRO A 125 -4.09 29.76 22.95
CA PRO A 125 -4.01 31.18 22.71
C PRO A 125 -5.42 31.81 22.66
N THR A 126 -5.57 32.99 23.25
CA THR A 126 -6.79 33.79 23.09
C THR A 126 -6.86 34.39 21.69
N ARG A 127 -8.07 34.72 21.26
CA ARG A 127 -8.35 35.35 19.97
C ARG A 127 -9.16 36.62 20.16
N ASP A 128 -9.00 37.56 19.23
CA ASP A 128 -9.83 38.75 19.17
C ASP A 128 -11.19 38.47 18.49
N GLN A 129 -12.01 39.52 18.36
CA GLN A 129 -13.34 39.47 17.74
C GLN A 129 -13.33 39.05 16.25
N THR A 130 -12.18 39.12 15.57
CA THR A 130 -12.00 38.67 14.18
C THR A 130 -11.52 37.22 14.09
N GLY A 131 -11.23 36.59 15.23
CA GLY A 131 -10.70 35.24 15.34
C GLY A 131 -9.19 35.15 15.12
N GLN A 132 -8.49 36.28 15.03
CA GLN A 132 -7.03 36.32 14.97
C GLN A 132 -6.42 36.11 16.35
N ILE A 133 -5.21 35.53 16.39
CA ILE A 133 -4.51 35.25 17.64
C ILE A 133 -4.09 36.56 18.30
N THR A 134 -4.41 36.71 19.59
CA THR A 134 -3.92 37.82 20.40
C THR A 134 -2.40 37.73 20.51
N PHE A 135 -1.68 38.61 19.83
CA PHE A 135 -0.22 38.60 19.81
C PHE A 135 0.36 40.01 19.90
N ASN A 136 1.40 40.16 20.72
CA ASN A 136 2.26 41.33 20.76
C ASN A 136 3.73 40.87 20.73
N PRO A 137 4.62 41.46 19.91
CA PRO A 137 6.01 40.99 19.78
C PRO A 137 6.83 40.95 21.08
N PHE A 138 6.48 41.75 22.09
CA PHE A 138 7.13 41.76 23.40
C PHE A 138 6.33 40.98 24.45
N GLY A 139 5.01 41.21 24.51
CA GLY A 139 4.12 40.54 25.46
C GLY A 139 3.93 39.04 25.18
N GLY A 140 4.05 38.64 23.93
CA GLY A 140 3.80 37.28 23.43
C GLY A 140 2.34 37.02 23.14
N PHE A 141 1.95 35.76 23.21
CA PHE A 141 0.58 35.32 23.00
C PHE A 141 -0.29 35.58 24.24
N GLY A 142 -1.54 36.02 24.03
CA GLY A 142 -2.55 35.99 25.07
C GLY A 142 -2.90 34.54 25.40
N LEU A 143 -2.91 34.16 26.67
CA LEU A 143 -3.13 32.77 27.10
C LEU A 143 -4.47 32.64 27.84
N SER A 144 -5.21 31.59 27.55
CA SER A 144 -6.59 31.39 28.06
C SER A 144 -6.66 30.86 29.50
N GLY A 145 -5.56 30.36 30.05
CA GLY A 145 -5.56 29.59 31.31
C GLY A 145 -5.87 28.09 31.14
N ALA A 146 -6.25 27.63 29.95
CA ALA A 146 -6.70 26.26 29.70
C ALA A 146 -5.77 25.49 28.75
N ALA A 147 -5.53 24.20 29.04
CA ALA A 147 -4.80 23.31 28.14
C ALA A 147 -5.62 23.00 26.86
N PRO A 148 -4.96 22.64 25.75
CA PRO A 148 -5.64 22.13 24.56
C PRO A 148 -6.52 20.92 24.90
N GLN A 149 -7.63 20.75 24.19
CA GLN A 149 -8.47 19.55 24.35
C GLN A 149 -7.63 18.28 24.13
N GLN A 150 -7.87 17.24 24.94
CA GLN A 150 -7.18 15.94 24.90
C GLN A 150 -5.65 15.98 25.14
N TRP A 151 -5.11 17.11 25.63
CA TRP A 151 -3.67 17.28 25.86
C TRP A 151 -3.03 16.18 26.71
N ASN A 152 -3.69 15.77 27.81
CA ASN A 152 -3.15 14.80 28.75
C ASN A 152 -2.91 13.40 28.16
N GLU A 153 -3.62 13.05 27.09
CA GLU A 153 -3.51 11.75 26.41
C GLU A 153 -2.43 11.79 25.33
N VAL A 154 -2.21 12.97 24.72
CA VAL A 154 -1.29 13.14 23.57
C VAL A 154 0.12 13.59 24.00
N LYS A 155 0.26 14.25 25.15
CA LYS A 155 1.54 14.84 25.62
C LYS A 155 2.72 13.87 25.69
N ASN A 156 2.47 12.56 25.73
CA ASN A 156 3.51 11.52 25.79
C ASN A 156 4.03 11.09 24.42
N LYS A 157 3.36 11.49 23.32
CA LYS A 157 3.88 11.29 21.96
C LYS A 157 5.11 12.16 21.71
N VAL A 158 5.88 11.79 20.70
CA VAL A 158 7.19 12.40 20.40
C VAL A 158 7.12 13.22 19.11
N PRO A 159 7.73 14.42 19.07
CA PRO A 159 7.84 15.20 17.84
C PRO A 159 8.81 14.56 16.87
N VAL A 160 8.41 14.48 15.60
CA VAL A 160 9.24 13.91 14.52
C VAL A 160 9.33 14.78 13.27
N GLU A 161 8.49 15.82 13.16
CA GLU A 161 8.56 16.79 12.07
C GLU A 161 7.93 18.13 12.47
N VAL A 162 8.43 19.22 11.90
CA VAL A 162 7.90 20.57 12.08
C VAL A 162 7.78 21.25 10.72
N ALA A 163 6.66 21.92 10.46
CA ALA A 163 6.45 22.73 9.25
C ALA A 163 5.85 24.10 9.61
N GLN A 164 6.52 25.17 9.21
CA GLN A 164 6.04 26.54 9.39
C GLN A 164 4.88 26.85 8.42
N ASP A 165 3.86 27.54 8.91
CA ASP A 165 2.76 28.04 8.08
C ASP A 165 3.27 29.20 7.20
N PRO A 166 3.17 29.11 5.86
CA PRO A 166 3.62 30.18 4.96
C PRO A 166 2.84 31.49 5.11
N SER A 167 1.63 31.46 5.67
CA SER A 167 0.78 32.63 5.88
C SER A 167 0.94 33.28 7.26
N ASN A 168 1.58 32.60 8.21
CA ASN A 168 1.84 33.11 9.55
C ASN A 168 3.17 32.58 10.11
N PRO A 169 4.22 33.42 10.20
CA PRO A 169 5.56 32.97 10.59
C PRO A 169 5.68 32.49 12.05
N TYR A 170 4.66 32.75 12.87
CA TYR A 170 4.60 32.32 14.26
C TYR A 170 3.82 31.03 14.46
N ARG A 171 3.18 30.50 13.40
CA ARG A 171 2.35 29.28 13.45
C ARG A 171 3.10 28.11 12.83
N PHE A 172 3.12 26.99 13.54
CA PHE A 172 3.82 25.77 13.14
C PHE A 172 2.90 24.56 13.31
N ALA A 173 2.95 23.63 12.36
CA ALA A 173 2.44 22.28 12.55
C ALA A 173 3.57 21.39 13.08
N VAL A 174 3.31 20.63 14.14
CA VAL A 174 4.23 19.62 14.66
C VAL A 174 3.58 18.24 14.56
N LEU A 175 4.29 17.30 13.94
CA LEU A 175 3.87 15.90 13.84
C LEU A 175 4.35 15.11 15.06
N LEU A 176 3.41 14.43 15.71
CA LEU A 176 3.63 13.57 16.86
C LEU A 176 3.34 12.11 16.54
N VAL A 177 4.19 11.20 17.02
CA VAL A 177 3.99 9.74 16.93
C VAL A 177 4.18 9.05 18.29
N PRO A 178 3.62 7.85 18.51
CA PRO A 178 3.91 7.04 19.71
C PRO A 178 5.40 6.70 19.83
N ARG A 179 5.90 6.46 21.05
CA ARG A 179 7.32 6.18 21.29
C ARG A 179 7.76 4.85 20.69
N SER A 180 6.88 3.85 20.75
CA SER A 180 7.07 2.53 20.14
C SER A 180 7.38 2.58 18.65
N VAL A 181 6.84 3.56 17.93
CA VAL A 181 7.14 3.76 16.49
C VAL A 181 8.61 4.10 16.27
N VAL A 182 9.22 4.93 17.13
CA VAL A 182 10.63 5.33 16.99
C VAL A 182 11.59 4.16 17.23
N TYR A 183 11.18 3.18 18.02
CA TYR A 183 11.99 2.03 18.41
C TYR A 183 11.49 0.70 17.82
N TYR A 184 10.55 0.73 16.87
CA TYR A 184 9.89 -0.47 16.34
C TYR A 184 10.88 -1.51 15.79
N GLU A 185 11.94 -1.06 15.12
CA GLU A 185 13.01 -1.92 14.58
C GLU A 185 13.65 -2.85 15.63
N GLN A 186 13.62 -2.48 16.91
CA GLN A 186 14.15 -3.29 18.02
C GLN A 186 13.25 -4.50 18.36
N LEU A 187 12.00 -4.52 17.88
CA LEU A 187 11.10 -5.67 18.02
C LEU A 187 11.45 -6.83 17.08
N GLN A 188 12.22 -6.56 16.00
CA GLN A 188 12.75 -7.59 15.08
C GLN A 188 11.70 -8.57 14.55
N ARG A 189 10.52 -8.06 14.15
CA ARG A 189 9.37 -8.85 13.67
C ARG A 189 9.56 -9.21 12.19
N GLY A 190 10.18 -10.35 11.92
CA GLY A 190 10.44 -10.86 10.56
C GLY A 190 9.23 -11.51 9.89
N LEU A 191 9.15 -11.43 8.56
CA LEU A 191 8.22 -12.20 7.74
C LEU A 191 8.71 -13.66 7.64
N GLY A 192 7.84 -14.63 7.93
CA GLY A 192 8.19 -16.06 7.90
C GLY A 192 8.01 -16.69 6.51
N LEU A 193 8.81 -17.73 6.23
CA LEU A 193 8.63 -18.61 5.07
C LEU A 193 7.52 -19.64 5.33
N PRO A 194 6.85 -20.15 4.29
CA PRO A 194 5.92 -21.27 4.45
C PRO A 194 6.69 -22.54 4.85
N GLN A 195 6.08 -23.36 5.72
CA GLN A 195 6.65 -24.62 6.16
C GLN A 195 6.78 -25.60 4.99
N GLN A 196 7.94 -26.24 4.88
CA GLN A 196 8.25 -27.17 3.81
C GLN A 196 8.25 -28.60 4.34
N ARG A 197 7.64 -29.53 3.61
CA ARG A 197 7.75 -30.97 3.89
C ARG A 197 9.02 -31.60 3.31
N THR A 198 9.78 -30.82 2.55
CA THR A 198 11.06 -31.17 1.95
C THR A 198 12.15 -30.25 2.45
N GLU A 199 13.26 -30.80 2.95
CA GLU A 199 14.52 -30.07 3.10
C GLU A 199 15.52 -30.68 2.13
N SER A 200 16.04 -29.88 1.19
CA SER A 200 17.05 -30.33 0.23
C SER A 200 18.36 -30.67 0.97
N GLY A 201 18.45 -31.93 1.39
CA GLY A 201 19.56 -32.49 2.15
C GLY A 201 19.21 -33.86 2.76
N GLN A 202 17.97 -34.08 3.20
CA GLN A 202 17.47 -35.38 3.69
C GLN A 202 15.94 -35.56 3.46
N ASN A 203 15.58 -36.30 2.39
CA ASN A 203 14.38 -37.16 2.20
C ASN A 203 12.92 -36.58 2.05
N THR A 204 12.29 -36.80 0.88
CA THR A 204 11.05 -37.61 0.57
C THR A 204 10.08 -37.08 -0.52
N SER A 205 10.02 -35.79 -0.88
CA SER A 205 9.32 -35.32 -2.11
C SER A 205 10.30 -34.85 -3.20
N THR A 206 10.01 -35.20 -4.46
CA THR A 206 10.99 -35.30 -5.57
C THR A 206 11.20 -34.05 -6.42
N THR A 207 10.57 -32.91 -6.12
CA THR A 207 10.46 -31.75 -7.03
C THR A 207 11.63 -30.75 -7.00
N GLY A 208 12.60 -30.88 -6.10
CA GLY A 208 13.75 -29.96 -6.00
C GLY A 208 13.42 -28.54 -5.52
N ALA A 209 12.19 -28.30 -5.05
CA ALA A 209 11.74 -27.02 -4.51
C ALA A 209 12.48 -26.62 -3.21
N MET A 210 12.64 -25.31 -2.97
CA MET A 210 13.27 -24.75 -1.77
C MET A 210 12.36 -23.71 -1.10
N PHE A 211 12.67 -23.37 0.16
CA PHE A 211 12.04 -22.29 0.94
C PHE A 211 10.52 -22.39 1.11
N GLY A 212 9.97 -23.61 1.06
CA GLY A 212 8.53 -23.84 1.20
C GLY A 212 7.70 -23.64 -0.07
N LEU A 213 8.33 -23.52 -1.25
CA LEU A 213 7.64 -23.44 -2.53
C LEU A 213 6.76 -24.67 -2.76
N LYS A 214 5.49 -24.46 -3.10
CA LYS A 214 4.59 -25.53 -3.54
C LYS A 214 4.60 -25.60 -5.04
N VAL A 215 5.17 -26.64 -5.64
CA VAL A 215 5.18 -26.78 -7.10
C VAL A 215 4.78 -28.19 -7.46
N LYS A 216 3.75 -28.30 -8.30
CA LYS A 216 3.26 -29.55 -8.84
C LYS A 216 2.51 -29.23 -10.13
N ASN A 217 2.83 -29.93 -11.22
CA ASN A 217 2.09 -29.81 -12.47
C ASN A 217 0.61 -30.14 -12.25
N ALA A 218 -0.30 -29.40 -12.88
CA ALA A 218 -1.72 -29.71 -12.85
C ALA A 218 -2.05 -30.86 -13.81
N GLU A 219 -3.21 -31.49 -13.62
CA GLU A 219 -3.62 -32.68 -14.36
C GLU A 219 -5.06 -32.54 -14.88
N ALA A 220 -5.39 -33.29 -15.93
CA ALA A 220 -6.74 -33.31 -16.46
C ALA A 220 -7.72 -33.94 -15.44
N ASP A 221 -8.87 -33.31 -15.25
CA ASP A 221 -9.96 -33.88 -14.46
C ASP A 221 -10.83 -34.78 -15.35
N THR A 222 -10.71 -36.09 -15.19
CA THR A 222 -11.47 -37.07 -15.97
C THR A 222 -12.98 -36.98 -15.70
N ALA A 223 -13.38 -36.59 -14.49
CA ALA A 223 -14.79 -36.41 -14.11
C ALA A 223 -15.41 -35.16 -14.75
N LYS A 224 -14.58 -34.16 -15.07
CA LYS A 224 -14.98 -32.89 -15.73
C LYS A 224 -14.51 -32.81 -17.18
N SER A 225 -14.29 -33.96 -17.82
CA SER A 225 -13.79 -34.02 -19.20
C SER A 225 -14.74 -33.39 -20.22
N ASN A 226 -16.04 -33.32 -19.92
CA ASN A 226 -17.10 -32.67 -20.68
C ASN A 226 -17.10 -31.13 -20.55
N GLU A 227 -16.37 -30.55 -19.59
CA GLU A 227 -16.27 -29.10 -19.41
C GLU A 227 -15.29 -28.43 -20.41
N LYS A 228 -14.64 -29.21 -21.29
CA LYS A 228 -13.82 -28.67 -22.39
C LYS A 228 -14.68 -27.83 -23.34
N LEU A 229 -14.20 -26.64 -23.71
CA LEU A 229 -14.87 -25.78 -24.68
C LEU A 229 -14.92 -26.46 -26.04
N GLN A 230 -16.02 -26.27 -26.74
CA GLN A 230 -16.27 -26.88 -28.04
C GLN A 230 -16.10 -25.86 -29.17
N GLY A 231 -15.60 -26.34 -30.31
CA GLY A 231 -15.44 -25.53 -31.51
C GLY A 231 -16.79 -25.26 -32.20
N ALA A 232 -17.12 -23.99 -32.42
CA ALA A 232 -18.24 -23.57 -33.25
C ALA A 232 -17.79 -23.31 -34.69
N GLU A 233 -18.54 -23.83 -35.65
CA GLU A 233 -18.33 -23.57 -37.07
C GLU A 233 -18.77 -22.15 -37.46
N ALA A 234 -18.19 -21.62 -38.53
CA ALA A 234 -18.64 -20.36 -39.11
C ALA A 234 -20.01 -20.54 -39.80
N THR A 235 -21.04 -19.84 -39.32
CA THR A 235 -22.29 -19.61 -40.05
C THR A 235 -22.10 -18.39 -40.96
N GLY A 236 -21.91 -18.61 -42.26
CA GLY A 236 -21.79 -17.54 -43.27
C GLY A 236 -21.00 -17.94 -44.53
N SER A 237 -21.70 -18.09 -45.65
CA SER A 237 -21.16 -18.27 -47.00
C SER A 237 -20.19 -17.14 -47.38
N SER A 238 -18.89 -17.44 -47.51
CA SER A 238 -18.02 -16.69 -48.43
C SER A 238 -17.67 -17.62 -49.59
N THR A 239 -18.03 -17.18 -50.79
CA THR A 239 -17.87 -17.86 -52.08
C THR A 239 -16.43 -17.82 -52.61
N THR A 240 -15.43 -17.83 -51.72
CA THR A 240 -14.04 -18.11 -52.11
C THR A 240 -13.79 -19.61 -51.98
N SER A 241 -13.94 -20.28 -53.13
CA SER A 241 -13.62 -21.67 -53.40
C SER A 241 -12.20 -22.05 -52.97
N GLY A 242 -12.09 -22.55 -51.75
CA GLY A 242 -10.86 -23.05 -51.14
C GLY A 242 -11.12 -23.66 -49.76
N SER A 243 -12.16 -24.48 -49.63
CA SER A 243 -12.46 -25.23 -48.40
C SER A 243 -11.44 -26.36 -48.23
N GLY A 244 -10.21 -26.00 -47.86
CA GLY A 244 -9.14 -26.94 -47.55
C GLY A 244 -9.42 -27.61 -46.21
N GLN A 245 -9.51 -28.93 -46.24
CA GLN A 245 -9.52 -29.76 -45.06
C GLN A 245 -8.32 -29.41 -44.14
N SER A 246 -8.53 -29.07 -42.85
CA SER A 246 -7.43 -28.69 -41.95
C SER A 246 -7.49 -29.37 -40.58
N THR A 247 -6.42 -30.11 -40.26
CA THR A 247 -6.15 -30.64 -38.91
C THR A 247 -5.47 -29.61 -38.00
N GLN A 248 -5.12 -28.43 -38.52
CA GLN A 248 -4.36 -27.40 -37.80
C GLN A 248 -5.25 -26.31 -37.19
N ARG A 249 -6.58 -26.35 -37.42
CA ARG A 249 -7.52 -25.26 -37.09
C ARG A 249 -8.84 -25.83 -36.56
N GLY A 250 -8.82 -26.42 -35.36
CA GLY A 250 -10.00 -26.83 -34.59
C GLY A 250 -10.74 -28.11 -35.05
N GLY A 251 -10.37 -28.68 -36.19
CA GLY A 251 -10.89 -29.96 -36.70
C GLY A 251 -10.28 -31.18 -35.98
N SER A 252 -11.10 -32.16 -35.63
CA SER A 252 -10.65 -33.47 -35.12
C SER A 252 -10.32 -34.43 -36.27
N SER A 253 -9.71 -35.59 -35.99
CA SER A 253 -9.44 -36.62 -37.01
C SER A 253 -10.75 -37.15 -37.61
N GLY A 254 -11.22 -36.53 -38.70
CA GLY A 254 -12.49 -36.83 -39.37
C GLY A 254 -13.36 -35.61 -39.67
N ASP A 255 -13.09 -34.45 -39.06
CA ASP A 255 -13.77 -33.18 -39.32
C ASP A 255 -12.72 -32.09 -39.56
N THR A 256 -12.78 -31.46 -40.72
CA THR A 256 -11.66 -30.67 -41.26
C THR A 256 -12.00 -29.20 -41.44
N LYS A 257 -13.10 -28.76 -40.82
CA LYS A 257 -13.56 -27.36 -40.86
C LYS A 257 -12.79 -26.48 -39.86
N VAL A 258 -12.63 -25.21 -40.23
CA VAL A 258 -12.09 -24.18 -39.35
C VAL A 258 -13.12 -23.82 -38.28
N LYS A 259 -12.74 -23.92 -37.00
CA LYS A 259 -13.63 -23.65 -35.86
C LYS A 259 -12.98 -22.66 -34.89
N ALA A 260 -13.80 -21.88 -34.19
CA ALA A 260 -13.38 -21.07 -33.04
C ALA A 260 -14.01 -21.65 -31.76
N LEU A 261 -13.33 -21.58 -30.62
CA LEU A 261 -13.95 -22.03 -29.36
C LEU A 261 -14.99 -21.01 -28.92
N LYS A 262 -16.21 -21.47 -28.64
CA LYS A 262 -17.30 -20.62 -28.17
C LYS A 262 -17.35 -20.60 -26.64
N ILE A 263 -17.53 -19.42 -26.07
CA ILE A 263 -17.77 -19.20 -24.64
C ILE A 263 -19.14 -18.53 -24.52
N GLU A 264 -20.08 -19.17 -23.83
CA GLU A 264 -21.41 -18.61 -23.53
C GLU A 264 -21.63 -18.47 -22.03
N VAL A 265 -22.19 -17.34 -21.63
CA VAL A 265 -22.66 -17.09 -20.26
C VAL A 265 -24.08 -16.58 -20.32
N LYS A 266 -25.05 -17.43 -19.97
CA LYS A 266 -26.49 -17.15 -20.11
C LYS A 266 -27.17 -17.16 -18.75
N LYS A 267 -28.01 -16.17 -18.51
CA LYS A 267 -28.92 -16.13 -17.37
C LYS A 267 -30.21 -16.90 -17.68
N LYS A 268 -30.82 -17.49 -16.66
CA LYS A 268 -32.20 -18.02 -16.77
C LYS A 268 -33.18 -16.86 -16.98
N SER A 269 -34.17 -17.06 -17.83
CA SER A 269 -35.22 -16.06 -18.13
C SER A 269 -36.18 -15.86 -16.94
N ASP A 270 -36.47 -16.91 -16.16
CA ASP A 270 -37.71 -16.95 -15.37
C ASP A 270 -37.51 -17.15 -13.85
N SER A 271 -36.28 -17.08 -13.33
CA SER A 271 -36.04 -17.32 -11.89
C SER A 271 -35.01 -16.36 -11.29
N GLU A 272 -35.51 -15.39 -10.50
CA GLU A 272 -34.76 -14.80 -9.40
C GLU A 272 -34.99 -15.68 -8.17
N ASP A 273 -33.93 -16.19 -7.56
CA ASP A 273 -34.01 -16.85 -6.24
C ASP A 273 -33.39 -15.90 -5.22
N ASN A 274 -34.18 -15.48 -4.24
CA ASN A 274 -33.83 -14.43 -3.27
C ASN A 274 -33.28 -13.13 -3.90
N GLY A 275 -33.80 -12.73 -5.07
CA GLY A 275 -33.40 -11.49 -5.75
C GLY A 275 -32.04 -11.54 -6.45
N GLN A 276 -31.47 -12.74 -6.65
CA GLN A 276 -30.23 -12.96 -7.40
C GLN A 276 -30.52 -13.60 -8.76
N LEU A 277 -29.82 -13.12 -9.79
CA LEU A 277 -29.79 -13.75 -11.12
C LEU A 277 -29.36 -15.21 -10.97
N GLN A 278 -29.96 -16.14 -11.71
CA GLN A 278 -29.44 -17.50 -11.85
C GLN A 278 -28.80 -17.68 -13.22
N LEU A 279 -27.63 -18.32 -13.29
CA LEU A 279 -27.03 -18.69 -14.56
C LEU A 279 -27.63 -20.03 -15.05
N GLU A 280 -28.02 -20.06 -16.31
CA GLU A 280 -28.36 -21.30 -17.03
C GLU A 280 -27.07 -21.97 -17.51
N LYS A 281 -26.12 -21.18 -18.00
CA LYS A 281 -24.86 -21.64 -18.55
C LYS A 281 -23.75 -20.66 -18.18
N ASN A 282 -22.59 -21.19 -17.79
CA ASN A 282 -21.40 -20.39 -17.48
C ASN A 282 -20.13 -21.12 -17.96
N ASP A 283 -19.78 -20.95 -19.23
CA ASP A 283 -18.59 -21.59 -19.80
C ASP A 283 -17.27 -21.09 -19.17
N LEU A 284 -17.28 -19.91 -18.53
CA LEU A 284 -16.13 -19.35 -17.82
C LEU A 284 -15.88 -20.04 -16.47
N ALA A 285 -16.83 -20.81 -15.95
CA ALA A 285 -16.65 -21.66 -14.77
C ALA A 285 -16.05 -23.03 -15.09
N ASN A 286 -15.96 -23.41 -16.36
CA ASN A 286 -15.48 -24.73 -16.75
C ASN A 286 -14.00 -24.95 -16.37
N ALA A 287 -13.71 -26.09 -15.73
CA ALA A 287 -12.39 -26.45 -15.23
C ALA A 287 -12.05 -27.94 -15.52
N PRO A 288 -11.80 -28.31 -16.78
CA PRO A 288 -11.38 -29.67 -17.15
C PRO A 288 -9.96 -30.04 -16.71
N ILE A 289 -9.23 -29.13 -16.05
CA ILE A 289 -7.89 -29.32 -15.50
C ILE A 289 -7.95 -28.91 -14.03
N LYS A 290 -7.39 -29.73 -13.15
CA LYS A 290 -7.39 -29.54 -11.69
C LYS A 290 -5.99 -29.56 -11.10
N ARG A 291 -5.88 -29.04 -9.89
CA ARG A 291 -4.66 -29.19 -9.07
C ARG A 291 -4.45 -30.66 -8.75
N SER A 292 -3.21 -31.11 -8.89
CA SER A 292 -2.83 -32.51 -8.61
C SER A 292 -2.87 -32.82 -7.12
N GLU A 293 -2.96 -34.12 -6.83
CA GLU A 293 -2.91 -34.66 -5.48
C GLU A 293 -1.47 -35.02 -5.08
N GLU A 294 -1.12 -34.78 -3.81
CA GLU A 294 0.10 -35.28 -3.18
C GLU A 294 -0.26 -35.88 -1.81
N SER A 295 -0.05 -37.19 -1.66
CA SER A 295 -0.31 -37.93 -0.40
C SER A 295 -1.74 -37.80 0.15
N GLY A 296 -2.76 -37.96 -0.70
CA GLY A 296 -4.17 -37.93 -0.27
C GLY A 296 -4.82 -36.55 -0.23
N GLN A 297 -4.07 -35.47 -0.49
CA GLN A 297 -4.60 -34.10 -0.48
C GLN A 297 -4.18 -33.32 -1.73
N SER A 298 -5.07 -32.48 -2.25
CA SER A 298 -4.73 -31.57 -3.35
C SER A 298 -3.67 -30.56 -2.92
N VAL A 299 -2.64 -30.38 -3.75
CA VAL A 299 -1.65 -29.32 -3.56
C VAL A 299 -2.36 -27.97 -3.66
N GLN A 300 -2.23 -27.12 -2.64
CA GLN A 300 -2.96 -25.84 -2.54
C GLN A 300 -2.14 -24.83 -1.75
N LEU A 301 -2.27 -23.54 -2.08
CA LEU A 301 -1.77 -22.44 -1.23
C LEU A 301 -2.72 -22.24 -0.04
N LYS A 302 -2.22 -22.41 1.19
CA LYS A 302 -3.03 -22.25 2.42
C LYS A 302 -2.38 -21.20 3.32
N ALA A 303 -3.17 -20.43 4.05
CA ALA A 303 -2.62 -19.50 5.05
C ALA A 303 -1.90 -20.25 6.19
N ASP A 304 -2.39 -21.44 6.54
CA ASP A 304 -1.77 -22.33 7.55
C ASP A 304 -0.37 -22.82 7.14
N ASP A 305 0.06 -22.60 5.91
CA ASP A 305 1.43 -22.87 5.48
C ASP A 305 2.45 -22.08 6.33
N PHE A 306 2.07 -20.93 6.87
CA PHE A 306 2.95 -20.09 7.69
C PHE A 306 2.88 -20.44 9.20
N GLY A 307 2.16 -21.51 9.56
CA GLY A 307 1.91 -21.91 10.94
C GLY A 307 0.64 -21.30 11.53
N THR A 308 0.32 -21.67 12.77
CA THR A 308 -0.90 -21.22 13.46
C THR A 308 -0.59 -20.03 14.37
N ALA A 309 -1.40 -18.98 14.31
CA ALA A 309 -1.27 -17.86 15.23
C ALA A 309 -1.66 -18.26 16.66
N LEU A 310 -0.76 -18.07 17.62
CA LEU A 310 -1.04 -18.28 19.05
C LEU A 310 -1.99 -17.19 19.60
N SER A 311 -2.94 -17.60 20.45
CA SER A 311 -3.86 -16.69 21.14
C SER A 311 -3.17 -15.96 22.28
N SER A 312 -3.39 -14.65 22.39
CA SER A 312 -2.73 -13.74 23.33
C SER A 312 -3.16 -13.89 24.80
N SER A 313 -3.91 -14.94 25.16
CA SER A 313 -4.42 -15.18 26.52
C SER A 313 -3.65 -16.26 27.30
N GLY A 314 -2.64 -16.89 26.71
CA GLY A 314 -1.80 -17.88 27.39
C GLY A 314 -0.66 -17.23 28.17
N SER A 315 -0.74 -17.26 29.50
CA SER A 315 0.42 -17.10 30.38
C SER A 315 1.56 -18.02 29.94
N GLY A 316 2.70 -17.45 29.57
CA GLY A 316 4.04 -18.07 29.61
C GLY A 316 4.09 -19.58 29.36
N GLY A 317 3.75 -20.02 28.16
CA GLY A 317 4.16 -21.33 27.68
C GLY A 317 5.41 -21.15 26.82
N ASN A 318 6.52 -21.80 27.20
CA ASN A 318 7.72 -21.90 26.37
C ASN A 318 7.31 -22.24 24.93
N SER A 319 7.41 -21.27 24.03
CA SER A 319 7.43 -21.56 22.60
C SER A 319 8.61 -22.51 22.39
N ASN A 320 8.34 -23.70 21.87
CA ASN A 320 9.40 -24.57 21.40
C ASN A 320 10.20 -23.73 20.38
N PRO A 321 11.50 -23.46 20.61
CA PRO A 321 12.28 -22.61 19.72
C PRO A 321 12.46 -23.36 18.39
N GLY A 322 11.58 -23.09 17.42
CA GLY A 322 11.61 -23.77 16.11
C GLY A 322 10.26 -23.88 15.36
N SER A 323 9.10 -23.58 15.97
CA SER A 323 7.82 -23.68 15.27
C SER A 323 7.49 -22.40 14.46
N PRO A 324 7.06 -22.52 13.19
CA PRO A 324 6.73 -21.36 12.35
C PRO A 324 5.51 -20.61 12.92
N THR A 325 5.60 -19.28 12.98
CA THR A 325 4.50 -18.39 13.36
C THR A 325 4.24 -17.40 12.23
N PRO A 326 2.99 -17.22 11.79
CA PRO A 326 2.67 -16.30 10.70
C PRO A 326 2.93 -14.85 11.14
N TRP A 327 3.51 -14.07 10.24
CA TRP A 327 3.66 -12.64 10.44
C TRP A 327 2.30 -11.95 10.49
N ARG A 328 2.15 -11.02 11.44
CA ARG A 328 0.98 -10.16 11.59
C ARG A 328 1.41 -8.73 11.92
N PRO A 329 0.66 -7.72 11.45
CA PRO A 329 0.82 -6.37 11.93
C PRO A 329 0.82 -6.29 13.44
N TRP A 330 1.63 -5.39 14.01
CA TRP A 330 1.71 -5.26 15.47
C TRP A 330 0.41 -4.75 16.10
N LEU A 331 -0.28 -3.86 15.39
CA LEU A 331 -1.64 -3.42 15.68
C LEU A 331 -2.47 -3.39 14.39
N ALA A 332 -3.70 -3.89 14.48
CA ALA A 332 -4.70 -3.75 13.41
C ALA A 332 -5.19 -2.31 13.29
N THR A 333 -5.74 -1.98 12.12
CA THR A 333 -6.35 -0.69 11.79
C THR A 333 -7.40 -0.28 12.83
N GLU A 334 -8.25 -1.22 13.24
CA GLU A 334 -9.30 -0.98 14.25
C GLU A 334 -8.70 -0.63 15.62
N GLN A 335 -7.59 -1.26 16.02
CA GLN A 335 -6.97 -1.00 17.32
C GLN A 335 -6.39 0.42 17.39
N ILE A 336 -5.82 0.92 16.28
CA ILE A 336 -5.34 2.30 16.17
C ILE A 336 -6.52 3.28 16.23
N HIS A 337 -7.59 2.99 15.49
CA HIS A 337 -8.81 3.81 15.45
C HIS A 337 -9.54 3.89 16.79
N LYS A 338 -9.59 2.80 17.57
CA LYS A 338 -10.27 2.78 18.87
C LYS A 338 -9.52 3.54 19.97
N ASP A 339 -8.22 3.73 19.84
CA ASP A 339 -7.39 4.45 20.81
C ASP A 339 -6.44 5.41 20.07
N LEU A 340 -7.05 6.35 19.33
CA LEU A 340 -6.35 7.42 18.59
C LEU A 340 -5.41 8.24 19.49
N PRO A 341 -5.78 8.65 20.72
CA PRO A 341 -4.89 9.44 21.54
C PRO A 341 -3.59 8.72 21.86
N LYS A 342 -3.59 7.38 21.98
CA LYS A 342 -2.38 6.60 22.23
C LYS A 342 -1.66 6.17 20.95
N TRP A 343 -2.37 5.62 19.97
CA TRP A 343 -1.76 4.87 18.86
C TRP A 343 -1.72 5.58 17.52
N SER A 344 -2.49 6.65 17.30
CA SER A 344 -2.41 7.41 16.04
C SER A 344 -1.20 8.35 15.99
N ALA A 345 -0.83 8.78 14.80
CA ALA A 345 -0.09 10.02 14.61
C ALA A 345 -1.03 11.23 14.81
N SER A 346 -0.48 12.32 15.33
CA SER A 346 -1.23 13.55 15.61
C SER A 346 -0.51 14.77 15.06
N ILE A 347 -1.27 15.75 14.57
CA ILE A 347 -0.77 17.09 14.25
C ILE A 347 -1.20 18.02 15.39
N LEU A 348 -0.25 18.75 15.98
CA LEU A 348 -0.56 19.88 16.86
C LEU A 348 -0.22 21.20 16.18
N ILE A 349 -1.00 22.23 16.46
CA ILE A 349 -0.70 23.61 16.04
C ILE A 349 0.00 24.35 17.18
N LEU A 350 1.25 24.73 16.94
CA LEU A 350 2.14 25.43 17.85
C LEU A 350 2.27 26.90 17.43
N TYR A 351 2.15 27.81 18.39
CA TYR A 351 2.54 29.20 18.23
C TYR A 351 3.84 29.48 18.97
N ASP A 352 4.80 30.09 18.30
CA ASP A 352 6.16 30.31 18.80
C ASP A 352 6.70 31.70 18.48
N ALA A 353 7.14 32.44 19.51
CA ALA A 353 7.78 33.75 19.38
C ALA A 353 8.94 33.86 20.40
N PRO A 354 10.18 33.53 20.01
CA PRO A 354 11.27 33.21 20.94
C PRO A 354 11.71 34.36 21.85
N TYR A 355 11.48 35.60 21.44
CA TYR A 355 11.90 36.82 22.15
C TYR A 355 10.77 37.49 22.94
N ALA A 356 9.57 36.90 22.93
CA ALA A 356 8.42 37.43 23.65
C ALA A 356 8.31 36.82 25.07
N ARG A 357 7.57 37.48 25.97
CA ARG A 357 7.32 36.99 27.34
C ARG A 357 6.55 35.67 27.31
N ASN A 358 5.35 35.67 26.72
CA ASN A 358 4.57 34.46 26.49
C ASN A 358 4.93 33.86 25.13
N ARG A 359 6.08 33.19 25.07
CA ARG A 359 6.70 32.71 23.81
C ARG A 359 6.07 31.49 23.17
N THR A 360 5.26 30.72 23.90
CA THR A 360 4.72 29.43 23.43
C THR A 360 3.25 29.31 23.78
N ALA A 361 2.42 28.95 22.79
CA ALA A 361 1.03 28.54 22.99
C ALA A 361 0.71 27.34 22.09
N ILE A 362 -0.15 26.43 22.54
CA ILE A 362 -0.61 25.29 21.73
C ILE A 362 -2.10 25.45 21.51
N ASP A 363 -2.52 25.44 20.25
CA ASP A 363 -3.89 25.78 19.88
C ASP A 363 -4.82 24.57 19.91
N ARG A 364 -4.41 23.49 19.24
CA ARG A 364 -5.23 22.29 19.02
C ARG A 364 -4.37 21.07 18.69
N VAL A 365 -5.00 19.90 18.73
CA VAL A 365 -4.47 18.62 18.29
C VAL A 365 -5.49 17.94 17.38
N ASP A 366 -5.05 17.42 16.24
CA ASP A 366 -5.88 16.70 15.27
C ASP A 366 -5.25 15.31 15.00
N HIS A 367 -6.04 14.25 15.09
CA HIS A 367 -5.58 12.86 14.90
C HIS A 367 -5.64 12.44 13.43
N LEU A 368 -4.58 11.82 12.93
CA LEU A 368 -4.55 11.24 11.58
C LEU A 368 -5.12 9.82 11.62
N ASP A 369 -6.43 9.68 11.84
CA ASP A 369 -7.09 8.37 11.95
C ASP A 369 -6.89 7.54 10.67
N PRO A 370 -6.35 6.30 10.74
CA PRO A 370 -6.21 5.45 9.56
C PRO A 370 -7.54 5.18 8.86
N LYS A 371 -8.68 5.17 9.58
CA LYS A 371 -10.00 5.02 8.94
C LYS A 371 -10.39 6.21 8.06
N ALA A 372 -9.83 7.39 8.29
CA ALA A 372 -10.06 8.54 7.44
C ALA A 372 -9.44 8.38 6.04
N MET A 373 -8.45 7.47 5.90
CA MET A 373 -7.89 7.01 4.63
C MET A 373 -8.69 5.82 4.07
N THR A 374 -8.89 4.76 4.87
CA THR A 374 -9.53 3.52 4.39
C THR A 374 -11.00 3.71 4.01
N ALA A 375 -11.70 4.69 4.59
CA ALA A 375 -13.06 5.05 4.19
C ALA A 375 -13.15 5.56 2.73
N ASN A 376 -12.05 6.06 2.17
CA ASN A 376 -11.94 6.55 0.80
C ASN A 376 -11.24 5.55 -0.14
N TYR A 377 -10.98 4.32 0.30
CA TYR A 377 -10.48 3.27 -0.58
C TYR A 377 -11.53 2.87 -1.62
N PRO A 378 -11.12 2.58 -2.87
CA PRO A 378 -12.02 2.03 -3.89
C PRO A 378 -12.79 0.80 -3.38
N PRO A 379 -14.08 0.63 -3.73
CA PRO A 379 -14.88 -0.50 -3.25
C PRO A 379 -14.30 -1.88 -3.59
N SER A 380 -13.58 -2.01 -4.71
CA SER A 380 -12.87 -3.22 -5.13
C SER A 380 -11.83 -3.70 -4.11
N TRP A 381 -11.26 -2.79 -3.31
CA TRP A 381 -10.26 -3.11 -2.30
C TRP A 381 -10.84 -3.85 -1.09
N ARG A 382 -12.17 -4.00 -1.02
CA ARG A 382 -12.84 -4.88 -0.05
C ARG A 382 -12.69 -6.36 -0.40
N THR A 383 -12.43 -6.69 -1.66
CA THR A 383 -12.29 -8.07 -2.17
C THR A 383 -11.04 -8.21 -3.05
N PRO A 384 -9.82 -8.00 -2.52
CA PRO A 384 -8.59 -7.87 -3.32
C PRO A 384 -8.03 -9.19 -3.86
N LYS A 385 -8.56 -10.33 -3.40
CA LYS A 385 -8.32 -11.67 -3.97
C LYS A 385 -9.14 -11.95 -5.24
N TRP A 386 -9.89 -10.96 -5.71
CA TRP A 386 -10.71 -10.99 -6.91
C TRP A 386 -10.32 -9.84 -7.83
N ASN A 387 -10.64 -9.93 -9.13
CA ASN A 387 -10.45 -8.87 -10.10
C ASN A 387 -11.63 -8.85 -11.08
N HIS A 388 -11.65 -7.89 -12.00
CA HIS A 388 -12.76 -7.72 -12.92
C HIS A 388 -12.88 -8.82 -14.01
N HIS A 389 -11.84 -9.63 -14.19
CA HIS A 389 -11.89 -10.83 -15.02
C HIS A 389 -12.69 -11.97 -14.35
N GLY A 390 -12.70 -11.99 -13.01
CA GLY A 390 -13.59 -12.82 -12.22
C GLY A 390 -13.20 -14.30 -12.21
N LEU A 391 -14.21 -15.18 -12.30
CA LEU A 391 -14.05 -16.60 -11.97
C LEU A 391 -13.07 -17.35 -12.86
N TRP A 392 -13.04 -17.07 -14.17
CA TRP A 392 -12.12 -17.78 -15.07
C TRP A 392 -10.66 -17.49 -14.70
N ASP A 393 -10.37 -16.26 -14.28
CA ASP A 393 -9.03 -15.83 -13.89
C ASP A 393 -8.65 -16.39 -12.52
N TRP A 394 -9.58 -16.35 -11.56
CA TRP A 394 -9.37 -16.96 -10.24
C TRP A 394 -9.01 -18.44 -10.39
N LYS A 395 -9.79 -19.21 -11.16
CA LYS A 395 -9.52 -20.64 -11.37
C LYS A 395 -8.20 -20.86 -12.09
N ALA A 396 -7.93 -20.11 -13.16
CA ALA A 396 -6.70 -20.23 -13.95
C ALA A 396 -5.45 -19.97 -13.09
N ARG A 397 -5.48 -18.95 -12.22
CA ARG A 397 -4.36 -18.63 -11.33
C ARG A 397 -4.25 -19.65 -10.19
N ASP A 398 -5.36 -20.07 -9.60
CA ASP A 398 -5.36 -21.05 -8.52
C ASP A 398 -4.79 -22.41 -8.99
N VAL A 399 -5.21 -22.91 -10.17
CA VAL A 399 -4.71 -24.18 -10.71
C VAL A 399 -3.22 -24.15 -11.06
N LEU A 400 -2.71 -22.98 -11.48
CA LEU A 400 -1.29 -22.75 -11.74
C LEU A 400 -0.47 -22.47 -10.46
N LEU A 401 -1.08 -22.64 -9.29
CA LEU A 401 -0.50 -22.35 -7.98
C LEU A 401 0.02 -20.91 -7.90
N GLN A 402 -0.75 -19.93 -8.37
CA GLN A 402 -0.45 -18.51 -8.28
C GLN A 402 -1.39 -17.81 -7.28
N THR A 403 -1.01 -16.61 -6.84
CA THR A 403 -1.92 -15.75 -6.08
C THR A 403 -3.01 -15.17 -6.97
N THR A 404 -4.24 -15.13 -6.47
CA THR A 404 -5.42 -14.61 -7.19
C THR A 404 -5.72 -13.15 -6.85
N GLY A 405 -6.44 -12.47 -7.74
CA GLY A 405 -6.83 -11.06 -7.58
C GLY A 405 -5.74 -10.08 -8.01
N PHE A 406 -5.88 -8.82 -7.59
CA PHE A 406 -4.96 -7.74 -7.95
C PHE A 406 -4.01 -7.33 -6.80
N PHE A 407 -4.33 -7.69 -5.55
CA PHE A 407 -3.53 -7.31 -4.38
C PHE A 407 -3.61 -8.37 -3.29
N ASN A 408 -3.10 -9.57 -3.57
CA ASN A 408 -3.28 -10.72 -2.70
C ASN A 408 -2.48 -10.59 -1.37
N PRO A 409 -3.04 -10.99 -0.21
CA PRO A 409 -2.33 -10.93 1.08
C PRO A 409 -1.07 -11.79 1.15
N ARG A 410 -0.92 -12.81 0.29
CA ARG A 410 0.30 -13.62 0.22
C ARG A 410 1.47 -12.86 -0.40
N ARG A 411 1.21 -11.85 -1.24
CA ARG A 411 2.23 -10.95 -1.80
C ARG A 411 2.46 -9.71 -0.94
N HIS A 412 1.38 -9.12 -0.45
CA HIS A 412 1.36 -7.82 0.23
C HIS A 412 0.71 -7.89 1.62
N PRO A 413 1.20 -8.75 2.54
CA PRO A 413 0.57 -8.95 3.85
C PRO A 413 0.54 -7.67 4.70
N GLU A 414 1.39 -6.68 4.40
CA GLU A 414 1.56 -5.44 5.18
C GLU A 414 0.30 -4.57 5.26
N TRP A 415 -0.65 -4.73 4.32
CA TRP A 415 -1.91 -3.98 4.29
C TRP A 415 -3.12 -4.79 4.75
N PHE A 416 -2.94 -5.97 5.33
CA PHE A 416 -4.03 -6.79 5.84
C PHE A 416 -3.91 -6.92 7.34
N ASP A 417 -5.00 -6.63 8.08
CA ASP A 417 -4.99 -6.73 9.55
C ASP A 417 -4.64 -8.14 10.05
N GLY A 418 -4.89 -9.18 9.25
CA GLY A 418 -4.50 -10.57 9.52
C GLY A 418 -3.08 -10.97 9.08
N GLY A 419 -2.37 -10.14 8.31
CA GLY A 419 -1.07 -10.49 7.73
C GLY A 419 -1.09 -11.83 6.98
N GLN A 420 -0.18 -12.74 7.34
CA GLN A 420 -0.07 -14.06 6.72
C GLN A 420 -1.21 -15.03 7.09
N THR A 421 -2.04 -14.75 8.10
CA THR A 421 -3.16 -15.65 8.45
C THR A 421 -4.31 -15.63 7.43
N VAL A 422 -4.22 -14.77 6.41
CA VAL A 422 -5.16 -14.69 5.28
C VAL A 422 -4.45 -14.82 3.92
N ALA A 423 -3.20 -15.30 3.92
CA ALA A 423 -2.31 -15.40 2.76
C ALA A 423 -2.54 -16.67 1.91
N ASP A 424 -3.73 -16.76 1.34
CA ASP A 424 -4.19 -17.79 0.41
C ASP A 424 -5.17 -17.21 -0.63
N ASN A 425 -5.76 -18.07 -1.47
CA ASN A 425 -6.73 -17.71 -2.50
C ASN A 425 -8.20 -17.83 -2.05
N GLU A 426 -8.44 -18.31 -0.83
CA GLU A 426 -9.77 -18.59 -0.30
C GLU A 426 -10.47 -17.34 0.23
N LYS A 427 -11.79 -17.43 0.44
CA LYS A 427 -12.64 -16.34 0.95
C LYS A 427 -12.44 -15.03 0.18
N THR A 428 -12.76 -15.07 -1.10
CA THR A 428 -12.63 -13.91 -2.01
C THR A 428 -13.76 -12.90 -1.85
N GLY A 429 -14.85 -13.26 -1.14
CA GLY A 429 -16.13 -12.55 -1.17
C GLY A 429 -17.04 -13.00 -2.33
N PHE A 430 -16.59 -13.97 -3.14
CA PHE A 430 -17.34 -14.59 -4.22
C PHE A 430 -17.33 -16.11 -4.05
N ASP A 431 -18.38 -16.79 -4.52
CA ASP A 431 -18.43 -18.26 -4.55
C ASP A 431 -17.51 -18.81 -5.63
N VAL A 432 -16.61 -19.71 -5.27
CA VAL A 432 -15.59 -20.28 -6.16
C VAL A 432 -15.56 -21.81 -6.13
N ASP A 433 -16.25 -22.42 -5.17
CA ASP A 433 -16.18 -23.84 -4.81
C ASP A 433 -17.55 -24.51 -4.72
N ASN A 434 -18.63 -23.83 -5.13
CA ASN A 434 -19.96 -24.43 -5.24
C ASN A 434 -19.95 -25.74 -6.06
N SER A 435 -20.79 -26.70 -5.69
CA SER A 435 -20.94 -27.95 -6.45
C SER A 435 -21.49 -27.74 -7.86
N GLU A 436 -22.25 -26.67 -8.09
CA GLU A 436 -22.80 -26.29 -9.39
C GLU A 436 -22.01 -25.13 -10.01
N ASN A 437 -21.41 -25.34 -11.19
CA ASN A 437 -20.67 -24.30 -11.91
C ASN A 437 -21.51 -23.03 -12.19
N THR A 438 -22.83 -23.16 -12.32
CA THR A 438 -23.77 -22.05 -12.54
C THR A 438 -24.03 -21.19 -11.28
N LYS A 439 -23.60 -21.64 -10.11
CA LYS A 439 -23.68 -20.90 -8.83
C LYS A 439 -22.35 -20.26 -8.41
N GLN A 440 -21.25 -20.57 -9.12
CA GLN A 440 -19.95 -19.96 -8.89
C GLN A 440 -19.87 -18.58 -9.57
N GLY A 441 -19.10 -17.68 -8.98
CA GLY A 441 -18.91 -16.29 -9.42
C GLY A 441 -19.90 -15.29 -8.82
N PHE A 442 -20.81 -15.74 -7.95
CA PHE A 442 -21.76 -14.89 -7.24
C PHE A 442 -21.12 -14.28 -6.00
N GLN A 443 -21.40 -13.00 -5.76
CA GLN A 443 -20.96 -12.32 -4.55
C GLN A 443 -21.66 -12.90 -3.31
N LYS A 444 -20.89 -13.22 -2.26
CA LYS A 444 -21.39 -13.76 -1.00
C LYS A 444 -21.62 -12.61 0.00
N GLU A 445 -22.80 -12.58 0.62
CA GLU A 445 -23.14 -11.62 1.68
C GLU A 445 -22.86 -12.17 3.10
N ALA A 446 -22.70 -13.49 3.24
CA ALA A 446 -22.50 -14.14 4.53
C ALA A 446 -21.19 -13.70 5.21
N ASP A 447 -21.28 -13.29 6.48
CA ASP A 447 -20.13 -12.79 7.26
C ASP A 447 -19.02 -13.84 7.43
N SER A 448 -19.33 -15.13 7.39
CA SER A 448 -18.36 -16.23 7.53
C SER A 448 -17.39 -16.37 6.35
N ASP A 449 -17.81 -15.91 5.17
CA ASP A 449 -17.05 -16.00 3.91
C ASP A 449 -16.57 -14.64 3.40
N LYS A 450 -16.65 -13.61 4.25
CA LYS A 450 -16.16 -12.27 3.90
C LYS A 450 -14.66 -12.28 3.65
N SER A 451 -14.27 -11.55 2.62
CA SER A 451 -12.88 -11.34 2.27
C SER A 451 -12.14 -10.51 3.32
N ALA A 452 -10.83 -10.69 3.40
CA ALA A 452 -9.95 -9.77 4.09
C ALA A 452 -9.75 -8.52 3.21
N PRO A 453 -10.23 -7.33 3.62
CA PRO A 453 -10.07 -6.11 2.84
C PRO A 453 -8.65 -5.55 2.94
N ILE A 454 -8.23 -4.75 1.96
CA ILE A 454 -7.07 -3.87 2.10
C ILE A 454 -7.38 -2.85 3.19
N ALA A 455 -6.49 -2.75 4.17
CA ALA A 455 -6.61 -1.94 5.36
C ALA A 455 -5.42 -0.96 5.49
N LEU A 456 -5.20 -0.41 6.69
CA LEU A 456 -4.02 0.40 6.98
C LEU A 456 -3.49 0.05 8.40
N PRO A 457 -2.93 -1.18 8.58
CA PRO A 457 -2.41 -1.64 9.87
C PRO A 457 -1.15 -0.88 10.28
N PHE A 458 -0.63 -1.13 11.49
CA PHE A 458 0.47 -0.36 12.12
C PHE A 458 1.65 -0.06 11.18
N GLU A 459 2.19 -1.07 10.52
CA GLU A 459 3.40 -0.95 9.70
C GLU A 459 3.14 -0.06 8.47
N ALA A 460 2.07 -0.32 7.73
CA ALA A 460 1.69 0.48 6.56
C ALA A 460 1.21 1.89 6.94
N TYR A 461 0.49 2.02 8.06
CA TYR A 461 0.05 3.32 8.58
C TYR A 461 1.24 4.24 8.84
N PHE A 462 2.21 3.80 9.64
CA PHE A 462 3.36 4.65 10.00
C PHE A 462 4.35 4.84 8.85
N ALA A 463 4.41 3.94 7.86
CA ALA A 463 5.10 4.23 6.60
C ALA A 463 4.51 5.47 5.91
N ASN A 464 3.19 5.66 5.99
CA ASN A 464 2.45 6.79 5.45
C ASN A 464 2.45 8.07 6.35
N ILE A 465 3.27 8.12 7.40
CA ILE A 465 3.35 9.28 8.32
C ILE A 465 4.66 10.04 8.15
N GLY A 466 4.58 11.23 7.56
CA GLY A 466 5.72 12.13 7.35
C GLY A 466 5.55 13.08 6.16
N ASN A 467 6.53 13.96 5.95
CA ASN A 467 6.61 14.93 4.85
C ASN A 467 5.44 15.92 4.84
N LEU A 468 5.38 16.74 5.88
CA LEU A 468 4.39 17.82 6.03
C LEU A 468 4.59 18.91 4.99
N THR A 469 3.50 19.33 4.34
CA THR A 469 3.52 20.45 3.38
C THR A 469 2.27 21.32 3.52
N TRP A 470 2.47 22.63 3.69
CA TRP A 470 1.38 23.60 3.72
C TRP A 470 1.02 24.11 2.32
N PHE A 471 -0.28 24.27 2.06
CA PHE A 471 -0.79 25.05 0.94
C PHE A 471 -2.13 25.70 1.31
N GLY A 472 -2.12 27.03 1.46
CA GLY A 472 -3.25 27.77 2.02
C GLY A 472 -3.63 27.21 3.40
N GLN A 473 -4.90 26.85 3.58
CA GLN A 473 -5.42 26.32 4.84
C GLN A 473 -5.28 24.79 4.98
N ALA A 474 -4.67 24.12 4.00
CA ALA A 474 -4.47 22.68 4.01
C ALA A 474 -3.03 22.33 4.40
N LEU A 475 -2.90 21.47 5.41
CA LEU A 475 -1.68 20.76 5.73
C LEU A 475 -1.77 19.34 5.14
N LEU A 476 -0.86 19.02 4.22
CA LEU A 476 -0.77 17.73 3.54
C LEU A 476 0.30 16.87 4.22
N VAL A 477 0.04 15.56 4.33
CA VAL A 477 0.99 14.55 4.84
C VAL A 477 1.09 13.47 3.77
N PHE A 478 2.19 13.49 3.03
CA PHE A 478 2.40 12.59 1.88
C PHE A 478 2.92 11.20 2.29
N GLY A 479 3.44 11.08 3.52
CA GLY A 479 4.07 9.86 4.02
C GLY A 479 5.58 9.86 3.83
N GLY A 480 6.24 8.79 4.24
CA GLY A 480 7.69 8.65 4.23
C GLY A 480 8.20 7.54 3.33
N ASN A 481 9.45 7.14 3.57
CA ASN A 481 10.12 6.06 2.84
C ASN A 481 9.81 4.65 3.38
N GLY A 482 9.08 4.53 4.49
CA GLY A 482 8.68 3.25 5.10
C GLY A 482 9.70 2.64 6.07
N HIS A 483 10.92 3.18 6.18
CA HIS A 483 11.98 2.60 7.01
C HIS A 483 11.72 2.61 8.52
N VAL A 484 10.65 3.26 8.98
CA VAL A 484 10.28 3.25 10.41
C VAL A 484 9.72 1.91 10.87
N THR A 485 9.15 1.13 9.95
CA THR A 485 8.46 -0.14 10.21
C THR A 485 8.89 -1.26 9.26
N LYS A 486 9.96 -1.03 8.48
CA LYS A 486 10.44 -1.95 7.46
C LYS A 486 11.26 -3.08 8.09
N SER A 487 10.86 -4.32 7.84
CA SER A 487 11.66 -5.51 8.16
C SER A 487 12.51 -5.95 6.95
N ALA A 488 13.38 -6.95 7.15
CA ALA A 488 14.24 -7.47 6.10
C ALA A 488 13.44 -7.89 4.84
N HIS A 489 12.32 -8.58 5.06
CA HIS A 489 11.46 -9.14 4.02
C HIS A 489 10.04 -8.57 4.05
N THR A 490 9.86 -7.33 4.53
CA THR A 490 8.62 -6.56 4.35
C THR A 490 8.90 -5.26 3.62
N ALA A 491 7.86 -4.67 3.03
CA ALA A 491 7.94 -3.40 2.29
C ALA A 491 6.74 -2.49 2.61
N PRO A 492 6.56 -2.02 3.86
CA PRO A 492 5.50 -1.05 4.17
C PRO A 492 5.80 0.29 3.48
N LEU A 493 4.79 0.88 2.84
CA LEU A 493 4.93 2.06 1.98
C LEU A 493 3.76 3.03 2.15
N SER A 494 3.94 4.25 1.66
CA SER A 494 2.88 5.26 1.63
C SER A 494 1.87 4.92 0.53
N ILE A 495 0.62 4.67 0.91
CA ILE A 495 -0.49 4.33 0.01
C ILE A 495 -1.31 5.56 -0.42
N GLY A 496 -1.15 6.71 0.24
CA GLY A 496 -1.89 7.92 -0.10
C GLY A 496 -1.48 9.16 0.67
N VAL A 497 -2.28 10.23 0.54
CA VAL A 497 -2.03 11.53 1.18
C VAL A 497 -3.11 11.80 2.22
N PHE A 498 -2.72 12.08 3.46
CA PHE A 498 -3.61 12.68 4.45
C PHE A 498 -3.66 14.20 4.29
N ARG A 499 -4.80 14.80 4.61
CA ARG A 499 -4.99 16.25 4.66
C ARG A 499 -5.69 16.66 5.94
N VAL A 500 -5.11 17.63 6.65
CA VAL A 500 -5.78 18.40 7.70
C VAL A 500 -6.13 19.77 7.12
N ARG A 501 -7.43 20.04 6.91
CA ARG A 501 -7.90 21.32 6.39
C ARG A 501 -8.47 22.16 7.52
N TYR A 502 -7.82 23.29 7.80
CA TYR A 502 -8.24 24.26 8.82
C TYR A 502 -9.28 25.23 8.25
N ASN A 503 -10.17 25.75 9.10
CA ASN A 503 -11.01 26.90 8.74
C ASN A 503 -10.19 28.21 8.74
N ALA A 504 -10.80 29.35 8.38
CA ALA A 504 -10.10 30.61 8.20
C ALA A 504 -9.39 31.11 9.48
N THR A 505 -9.97 30.85 10.65
CA THR A 505 -9.48 31.29 11.96
C THR A 505 -8.70 30.21 12.71
N GLY A 506 -8.50 29.03 12.11
CA GLY A 506 -7.83 27.88 12.72
C GLY A 506 -8.58 27.20 13.87
N THR A 507 -9.81 27.63 14.19
CA THR A 507 -10.60 27.12 15.32
C THR A 507 -11.24 25.75 15.07
N SER A 508 -11.39 25.31 13.82
CA SER A 508 -11.80 23.95 13.46
C SER A 508 -10.94 23.36 12.33
N ALA A 509 -10.88 22.02 12.27
CA ALA A 509 -10.17 21.29 11.24
C ALA A 509 -10.92 20.01 10.86
N THR A 510 -10.75 19.57 9.61
CA THR A 510 -11.25 18.28 9.10
C THR A 510 -10.09 17.44 8.60
N VAL A 511 -10.00 16.19 9.05
CA VAL A 511 -8.98 15.22 8.63
C VAL A 511 -9.59 14.22 7.64
N THR A 512 -8.86 13.90 6.59
CA THR A 512 -9.24 12.91 5.57
C THR A 512 -7.98 12.37 4.89
N GLY A 513 -8.06 11.23 4.21
CA GLY A 513 -6.99 10.71 3.37
C GLY A 513 -7.52 10.17 2.04
N TRP A 514 -6.72 10.26 0.98
CA TRP A 514 -7.03 9.65 -0.32
C TRP A 514 -5.87 8.79 -0.80
N PRO A 515 -6.14 7.58 -1.32
CA PRO A 515 -5.09 6.73 -1.86
C PRO A 515 -4.48 7.33 -3.13
N TYR A 516 -3.18 7.10 -3.35
CA TYR A 516 -2.48 7.50 -4.57
C TYR A 516 -3.15 6.92 -5.82
N ALA A 517 -3.77 5.74 -5.73
CA ALA A 517 -4.52 5.13 -6.84
C ALA A 517 -5.60 6.07 -7.41
N LEU A 518 -6.29 6.81 -6.54
CA LEU A 518 -7.29 7.79 -6.95
C LEU A 518 -6.64 9.07 -7.46
N LEU A 519 -5.61 9.56 -6.76
CA LEU A 519 -4.91 10.81 -7.10
C LEU A 519 -4.15 10.73 -8.43
N PHE A 520 -3.67 9.54 -8.80
CA PHE A 520 -2.91 9.25 -10.03
C PHE A 520 -3.76 8.63 -11.15
N SER A 521 -5.09 8.63 -11.01
CA SER A 521 -6.02 8.00 -11.96
C SER A 521 -6.00 8.59 -13.38
N GLY A 522 -5.49 9.81 -13.54
CA GLY A 522 -5.41 10.55 -14.81
C GLY A 522 -4.07 10.42 -15.54
N MET A 523 -3.25 9.42 -15.22
CA MET A 523 -1.93 9.24 -15.85
C MET A 523 -2.04 8.83 -17.34
N VAL A 524 -1.26 9.48 -18.21
CA VAL A 524 -1.15 9.19 -19.65
C VAL A 524 0.28 9.36 -20.16
N ASN A 525 0.62 8.73 -21.29
CA ASN A 525 1.97 8.72 -21.88
C ASN A 525 2.58 10.11 -22.09
N LYS A 526 1.79 11.07 -22.58
CA LYS A 526 2.27 12.44 -22.86
C LYS A 526 2.65 13.28 -21.64
N GLN A 527 2.41 12.79 -20.41
CA GLN A 527 2.79 13.48 -19.18
C GLN A 527 4.24 13.20 -18.76
N THR A 528 4.92 12.24 -19.40
CA THR A 528 6.33 11.94 -19.16
C THR A 528 7.15 12.14 -20.42
N ASP A 529 8.33 12.74 -20.29
CA ASP A 529 9.29 12.89 -21.38
C ASP A 529 10.22 11.66 -21.52
N GLY A 530 10.27 10.80 -20.50
CA GLY A 530 11.11 9.60 -20.46
C GLY A 530 10.49 8.38 -21.14
N LEU A 531 10.66 7.21 -20.51
CA LEU A 531 10.10 5.93 -20.98
C LEU A 531 8.57 6.02 -21.11
N LYS A 532 8.05 5.47 -22.21
CA LYS A 532 6.61 5.36 -22.51
C LYS A 532 6.10 3.97 -22.19
N ASP A 533 4.78 3.82 -22.14
CA ASP A 533 4.08 2.55 -21.92
C ASP A 533 4.45 1.87 -20.60
N LEU A 534 4.93 2.64 -19.62
CA LEU A 534 5.20 2.13 -18.28
C LEU A 534 3.89 1.62 -17.64
N PRO A 535 3.94 0.56 -16.82
CA PRO A 535 2.79 -0.06 -16.16
C PRO A 535 2.20 0.80 -15.01
N PHE A 536 1.74 2.00 -15.33
CA PHE A 536 1.10 2.97 -14.41
C PHE A 536 -0.38 3.22 -14.71
N ASN A 537 -0.91 2.64 -15.79
CA ASN A 537 -2.32 2.81 -16.12
C ASN A 537 -3.19 2.08 -15.11
N ASN A 538 -4.45 2.47 -15.04
CA ASN A 538 -5.42 1.90 -14.12
C ASN A 538 -6.75 1.68 -14.84
N ASN A 539 -7.78 1.32 -14.10
CA ASN A 539 -9.15 1.17 -14.62
C ASN A 539 -10.17 1.61 -13.58
N ARG A 540 -11.45 1.54 -13.93
CA ARG A 540 -12.57 1.94 -13.07
C ARG A 540 -12.66 1.17 -11.74
N TRP A 541 -11.98 0.03 -11.62
CA TRP A 541 -11.91 -0.75 -10.39
C TRP A 541 -10.65 -0.48 -9.58
N PHE A 542 -9.73 0.38 -10.04
CA PHE A 542 -8.53 0.74 -9.29
C PHE A 542 -7.69 -0.48 -8.85
N GLU A 543 -7.51 -1.44 -9.77
CA GLU A 543 -6.73 -2.66 -9.52
C GLU A 543 -5.22 -2.37 -9.42
N TYR A 544 -4.75 -1.28 -10.05
CA TYR A 544 -3.41 -0.78 -9.83
C TYR A 544 -3.37 0.06 -8.54
N VAL A 545 -2.49 -0.32 -7.62
CA VAL A 545 -2.33 0.22 -6.26
C VAL A 545 -0.93 0.85 -6.14
N PRO A 546 -0.71 2.07 -6.68
CA PRO A 546 0.55 2.79 -6.53
C PRO A 546 0.81 3.08 -5.05
N ARG A 547 1.99 2.66 -4.58
CA ARG A 547 2.54 2.96 -3.26
C ARG A 547 3.92 3.58 -3.44
N MET A 548 4.31 4.45 -2.52
CA MET A 548 5.52 5.25 -2.63
C MET A 548 6.42 5.14 -1.40
N ALA A 549 7.73 5.11 -1.65
CA ALA A 549 8.72 5.53 -0.67
C ALA A 549 9.01 7.02 -0.93
N VAL A 550 8.29 7.88 -0.22
CA VAL A 550 8.26 9.33 -0.48
C VAL A 550 9.55 9.99 0.01
N ALA A 551 10.22 10.69 -0.89
CA ALA A 551 11.35 11.55 -0.54
C ALA A 551 10.87 12.88 0.04
N GLY A 552 9.82 13.46 -0.55
CA GLY A 552 9.15 14.66 -0.04
C GLY A 552 8.26 15.32 -1.09
N ALA A 553 7.46 16.29 -0.63
CA ALA A 553 6.71 17.21 -1.48
C ALA A 553 7.20 18.63 -1.21
N LYS A 554 7.67 19.33 -2.25
CA LYS A 554 8.26 20.68 -2.12
C LYS A 554 7.81 21.58 -3.27
N PHE A 555 7.70 22.87 -2.99
CA PHE A 555 7.47 23.86 -4.03
C PHE A 555 8.78 24.20 -4.74
N VAL A 556 8.83 23.97 -6.06
CA VAL A 556 9.90 24.44 -6.94
C VAL A 556 9.35 25.64 -7.73
N GLY A 557 9.57 26.83 -7.21
CA GLY A 557 8.89 28.04 -7.68
C GLY A 557 7.42 28.06 -7.24
N ARG A 558 6.49 27.74 -8.15
CA ARG A 558 5.05 27.62 -7.88
C ARG A 558 4.53 26.18 -8.04
N GLU A 559 5.32 25.30 -8.64
CA GLU A 559 4.97 23.91 -8.87
C GLU A 559 5.18 23.09 -7.60
N LEU A 560 4.18 22.31 -7.20
CA LEU A 560 4.29 21.35 -6.11
C LEU A 560 4.83 20.02 -6.66
N VAL A 561 6.09 19.73 -6.38
CA VAL A 561 6.78 18.52 -6.84
C VAL A 561 6.75 17.47 -5.74
N LEU A 562 6.10 16.34 -5.99
CA LEU A 562 6.20 15.12 -5.19
C LEU A 562 7.24 14.20 -5.83
N ALA A 563 8.20 13.72 -5.04
CA ALA A 563 9.25 12.82 -5.48
C ALA A 563 9.47 11.65 -4.51
N GLY A 564 10.08 10.57 -5.02
CA GLY A 564 10.35 9.34 -4.30
C GLY A 564 10.59 8.20 -5.29
N THR A 565 10.48 6.96 -4.81
CA THR A 565 10.31 5.78 -5.67
C THR A 565 8.89 5.24 -5.55
N ILE A 566 8.40 4.58 -6.60
CA ILE A 566 7.00 4.13 -6.74
C ILE A 566 6.92 2.66 -7.12
N THR A 567 5.88 1.98 -6.65
CA THR A 567 5.54 0.62 -7.09
C THR A 567 4.74 0.68 -8.39
N MET A 568 5.31 0.20 -9.48
CA MET A 568 4.59 -0.05 -10.73
C MET A 568 3.62 -1.24 -10.61
N GLY A 569 2.79 -1.46 -11.64
CA GLY A 569 2.07 -2.73 -11.81
C GLY A 569 3.02 -3.90 -12.05
N ASP A 570 2.60 -5.11 -11.66
CA ASP A 570 3.38 -6.33 -11.88
C ASP A 570 3.54 -6.62 -13.38
N THR A 571 4.79 -6.77 -13.81
CA THR A 571 5.12 -7.21 -15.17
C THR A 571 5.82 -8.57 -15.20
N ALA A 572 6.44 -8.98 -14.09
CA ALA A 572 7.21 -10.21 -14.00
C ALA A 572 6.36 -11.47 -14.09
N THR A 573 5.09 -11.41 -13.66
CA THR A 573 4.17 -12.57 -13.70
C THR A 573 3.04 -12.41 -14.70
N VAL A 574 3.21 -11.51 -15.70
CA VAL A 574 2.23 -11.33 -16.79
C VAL A 574 2.12 -12.58 -17.67
N PRO A 575 3.23 -13.17 -18.18
CA PRO A 575 3.15 -14.45 -18.89
C PRO A 575 2.72 -15.56 -17.93
N ARG A 576 1.78 -16.41 -18.37
CA ARG A 576 1.36 -17.61 -17.64
C ARG A 576 2.01 -18.84 -18.22
N LEU A 577 2.38 -19.77 -17.35
CA LEU A 577 2.91 -21.07 -17.74
C LEU A 577 1.80 -21.97 -18.30
N LEU A 578 2.20 -22.95 -19.11
CA LEU A 578 1.39 -24.12 -19.39
C LEU A 578 1.17 -24.91 -18.09
N TYR A 579 0.00 -25.55 -17.96
CA TYR A 579 -0.43 -26.19 -16.72
C TYR A 579 0.46 -27.38 -16.29
N ASP A 580 1.24 -27.93 -17.22
CA ASP A 580 2.18 -29.05 -17.07
C ASP A 580 3.66 -28.62 -17.15
N GLU A 581 3.94 -27.32 -17.11
CA GLU A 581 5.31 -26.77 -17.16
C GLU A 581 5.74 -26.13 -15.82
N LEU A 582 4.94 -26.26 -14.76
CA LEU A 582 5.20 -25.66 -13.44
C LEU A 582 6.48 -26.21 -12.80
N GLU A 583 6.66 -27.53 -12.83
CA GLU A 583 7.81 -28.23 -12.25
C GLU A 583 9.14 -27.95 -12.98
N SER A 584 9.10 -27.35 -14.18
CA SER A 584 10.30 -26.96 -14.93
C SER A 584 10.64 -25.48 -14.82
N ASN A 585 9.77 -24.66 -14.20
CA ASN A 585 9.86 -23.20 -14.19
C ASN A 585 9.69 -22.62 -12.77
N LEU A 586 10.38 -23.23 -11.79
CA LEU A 586 10.23 -22.95 -10.35
C LEU A 586 10.32 -21.46 -9.97
N ASN A 587 11.24 -20.69 -10.58
CA ASN A 587 11.40 -19.28 -10.24
C ASN A 587 10.16 -18.45 -10.59
N LEU A 588 9.57 -18.68 -11.76
CA LEU A 588 8.35 -17.96 -12.19
C LEU A 588 7.14 -18.38 -11.34
N VAL A 589 7.05 -19.66 -10.97
CA VAL A 589 6.04 -20.16 -10.01
C VAL A 589 6.23 -19.47 -8.64
N ALA A 590 7.47 -19.33 -8.17
CA ALA A 590 7.77 -18.67 -6.90
C ALA A 590 7.42 -17.17 -6.91
N GLN A 591 7.66 -16.46 -8.03
CA GLN A 591 7.18 -15.08 -8.22
C GLN A 591 5.65 -15.03 -8.19
N GLY A 592 4.99 -15.98 -8.87
CA GLY A 592 3.55 -16.17 -8.91
C GLY A 592 2.90 -16.40 -7.54
N GLN A 593 3.62 -17.05 -6.62
CA GLN A 593 3.13 -17.49 -5.30
C GLN A 593 3.26 -16.49 -4.16
N GLY A 594 3.95 -15.35 -4.36
CA GLY A 594 4.29 -14.48 -3.22
C GLY A 594 5.53 -14.91 -2.44
N LEU A 595 6.29 -15.91 -2.92
CA LEU A 595 7.46 -16.43 -2.21
C LEU A 595 8.74 -15.72 -2.65
N LEU A 596 9.00 -15.66 -3.96
CA LEU A 596 10.13 -14.92 -4.51
C LEU A 596 9.69 -13.48 -4.75
N ARG A 597 10.05 -12.60 -3.80
CA ARG A 597 9.70 -11.16 -3.82
C ARG A 597 10.63 -10.37 -4.76
N GLU A 598 10.67 -10.79 -6.02
CA GLU A 598 11.45 -10.21 -7.11
C GLU A 598 10.50 -9.64 -8.17
N ASP A 599 10.68 -8.35 -8.48
CA ASP A 599 9.86 -7.59 -9.42
C ASP A 599 10.44 -7.58 -10.85
N LEU A 600 11.70 -8.03 -11.02
CA LEU A 600 12.35 -8.18 -12.32
C LEU A 600 11.78 -9.38 -13.12
N GLN A 601 11.70 -9.19 -14.43
CA GLN A 601 11.29 -10.22 -15.39
C GLN A 601 12.40 -11.29 -15.53
N LEU A 602 12.07 -12.55 -15.27
CA LEU A 602 13.01 -13.68 -15.38
C LEU A 602 12.89 -14.39 -16.73
N PHE A 603 14.00 -14.60 -17.44
CA PHE A 603 13.95 -15.16 -18.79
C PHE A 603 13.78 -16.69 -18.82
N THR A 604 12.57 -17.18 -18.56
CA THR A 604 12.19 -18.61 -18.66
C THR A 604 11.01 -18.82 -19.62
N PRO A 605 11.14 -18.44 -20.91
CA PRO A 605 10.00 -18.33 -21.82
C PRO A 605 9.47 -19.65 -22.40
N TYR A 606 10.23 -20.74 -22.29
CA TYR A 606 9.89 -22.00 -22.95
C TYR A 606 8.53 -22.55 -22.50
N GLY A 607 8.30 -22.58 -21.18
CA GLY A 607 7.06 -23.13 -20.61
C GLY A 607 5.86 -22.19 -20.65
N TRP A 608 5.97 -21.00 -21.25
CA TRP A 608 4.83 -20.06 -21.31
C TRP A 608 3.74 -20.58 -22.24
N ALA A 609 2.49 -20.35 -21.85
CA ALA A 609 1.37 -20.39 -22.79
C ALA A 609 1.52 -19.26 -23.81
N ASN A 610 1.07 -19.50 -25.03
CA ASN A 610 1.13 -18.55 -26.13
C ASN A 610 0.41 -17.21 -25.84
N ARG A 611 -0.57 -17.21 -24.93
CA ARG A 611 -1.21 -16.01 -24.36
C ARG A 611 -1.80 -16.33 -22.97
N PRO A 612 -1.82 -15.37 -22.02
CA PRO A 612 -2.18 -15.61 -20.61
C PRO A 612 -3.68 -15.48 -20.29
N ASP A 613 -4.50 -15.04 -21.24
CA ASP A 613 -5.90 -14.63 -21.03
C ASP A 613 -6.94 -15.66 -21.49
N LEU A 614 -6.57 -16.95 -21.50
CA LEU A 614 -7.46 -18.05 -21.88
C LEU A 614 -8.05 -18.76 -20.66
N PRO A 615 -9.38 -19.03 -20.63
CA PRO A 615 -9.99 -19.82 -19.57
C PRO A 615 -9.56 -21.28 -19.62
N ILE A 616 -9.61 -21.99 -18.48
CA ILE A 616 -9.17 -23.39 -18.34
C ILE A 616 -9.87 -24.32 -19.35
N GLY A 617 -11.14 -24.06 -19.65
CA GLY A 617 -11.91 -24.81 -20.66
C GLY A 617 -11.24 -24.87 -22.05
N ALA A 618 -10.31 -23.95 -22.36
CA ALA A 618 -9.58 -23.91 -23.62
C ALA A 618 -8.22 -24.63 -23.59
N TRP A 619 -7.73 -25.07 -22.43
CA TRP A 619 -6.33 -25.53 -22.27
C TRP A 619 -6.11 -26.97 -22.73
N SER A 620 -7.13 -27.82 -22.59
CA SER A 620 -7.06 -29.25 -22.92
C SER A 620 -7.88 -29.58 -24.17
N SER A 621 -7.41 -30.56 -24.94
CA SER A 621 -8.11 -31.11 -26.10
C SER A 621 -8.49 -32.58 -25.87
N SER A 622 -9.29 -33.16 -26.76
CA SER A 622 -9.72 -34.56 -26.69
C SER A 622 -8.66 -35.57 -27.18
N SER A 623 -7.51 -35.13 -27.71
CA SER A 623 -6.56 -36.07 -28.38
C SER A 623 -5.10 -35.59 -28.58
N SER A 624 -4.65 -34.46 -28.00
CA SER A 624 -3.30 -33.90 -28.19
C SER A 624 -2.69 -33.36 -26.89
N SER A 625 -1.36 -33.13 -26.86
CA SER A 625 -0.58 -32.65 -25.70
C SER A 625 -1.13 -31.35 -25.11
N HIS A 626 -1.40 -30.35 -25.96
CA HIS A 626 -2.13 -29.11 -25.64
C HIS A 626 -3.17 -28.82 -26.75
N ASN A 627 -3.93 -27.73 -26.61
CA ASN A 627 -5.05 -27.39 -27.49
C ASN A 627 -4.70 -26.38 -28.58
N ALA A 628 -3.68 -26.67 -29.39
CA ALA A 628 -3.34 -25.85 -30.56
C ALA A 628 -4.52 -25.83 -31.57
N PRO A 629 -4.82 -24.70 -32.25
CA PRO A 629 -4.07 -23.45 -32.30
C PRO A 629 -4.38 -22.44 -31.16
N TYR A 630 -5.20 -22.81 -30.19
CA TYR A 630 -5.70 -21.89 -29.16
C TYR A 630 -4.72 -21.73 -28.00
N TYR A 631 -4.29 -22.86 -27.43
CA TYR A 631 -3.42 -22.95 -26.26
C TYR A 631 -2.26 -23.91 -26.53
N PHE A 632 -1.04 -23.38 -26.57
CA PHE A 632 0.18 -24.13 -26.93
C PHE A 632 1.43 -23.41 -26.37
N HIS A 633 2.61 -24.05 -26.45
CA HIS A 633 3.88 -23.42 -26.08
C HIS A 633 4.12 -22.12 -26.85
N ASN A 634 4.42 -21.05 -26.12
CA ASN A 634 4.74 -19.77 -26.71
C ASN A 634 5.99 -19.90 -27.60
N ASN A 635 5.80 -19.70 -28.90
CA ASN A 635 6.88 -19.64 -29.86
C ASN A 635 6.52 -18.65 -30.99
N PRO A 636 7.18 -17.47 -31.05
CA PRO A 636 6.86 -16.43 -32.03
C PRO A 636 7.16 -16.85 -33.47
N ASP A 637 7.98 -17.89 -33.69
CA ASP A 637 8.24 -18.42 -35.03
C ASP A 637 7.00 -19.12 -35.63
N TRP A 638 6.07 -19.56 -34.77
CA TRP A 638 4.84 -20.24 -35.15
C TRP A 638 3.60 -19.33 -35.19
N GLN A 639 3.78 -18.01 -35.00
CA GLN A 639 2.68 -17.06 -35.07
C GLN A 639 2.13 -16.95 -36.50
N ASP A 640 0.82 -16.74 -36.63
CA ASP A 640 0.24 -16.42 -37.92
C ASP A 640 0.64 -14.99 -38.34
N ARG A 641 0.89 -14.78 -39.64
CA ARG A 641 1.17 -13.44 -40.18
C ARG A 641 -0.13 -12.65 -40.38
N PRO A 642 -0.21 -11.35 -40.03
CA PRO A 642 -1.44 -10.55 -40.11
C PRO A 642 -1.71 -10.02 -41.53
N ILE A 643 -1.65 -10.89 -42.54
CA ILE A 643 -2.06 -10.55 -43.92
C ILE A 643 -3.56 -10.73 -44.09
N GLN A 644 -4.17 -9.94 -44.99
CA GLN A 644 -5.62 -9.87 -45.17
C GLN A 644 -6.31 -11.24 -45.23
N ASN A 645 -5.84 -12.14 -46.09
CA ASN A 645 -6.46 -13.46 -46.29
C ASN A 645 -6.42 -14.36 -45.04
N VAL A 646 -5.39 -14.21 -44.19
CA VAL A 646 -5.26 -15.00 -42.96
C VAL A 646 -6.22 -14.47 -41.89
N VAL A 647 -6.30 -13.14 -41.75
CA VAL A 647 -7.25 -12.48 -40.83
C VAL A 647 -8.70 -12.75 -41.25
N ASP A 648 -8.98 -12.69 -42.55
CA ASP A 648 -10.31 -12.98 -43.12
C ASP A 648 -10.74 -14.43 -42.87
N ALA A 649 -9.79 -15.37 -42.86
CA ALA A 649 -10.07 -16.78 -42.63
C ALA A 649 -10.22 -17.14 -41.15
N PHE A 650 -9.40 -16.57 -40.27
CA PHE A 650 -9.27 -17.06 -38.88
C PHE A 650 -9.85 -16.12 -37.82
N ILE A 651 -10.18 -14.86 -38.14
CA ILE A 651 -10.70 -13.89 -37.17
C ILE A 651 -12.08 -13.37 -37.60
N LYS A 652 -12.17 -12.75 -38.79
CA LYS A 652 -13.38 -12.08 -39.28
C LYS A 652 -14.68 -12.91 -39.22
N PRO A 653 -14.69 -14.25 -39.42
CA PRO A 653 -15.93 -15.02 -39.37
C PRO A 653 -16.62 -15.01 -37.98
N TRP A 654 -15.87 -14.64 -36.94
CA TRP A 654 -16.34 -14.60 -35.55
C TRP A 654 -16.16 -13.23 -34.87
N GLU A 655 -15.37 -12.31 -35.43
CA GLU A 655 -15.08 -10.99 -34.85
C GLU A 655 -16.37 -10.18 -34.58
N ASP A 656 -17.21 -10.01 -35.59
CA ASP A 656 -18.49 -9.28 -35.50
C ASP A 656 -19.57 -10.02 -34.69
N LYS A 657 -19.25 -11.21 -34.15
CA LYS A 657 -20.15 -12.02 -33.32
C LYS A 657 -19.83 -11.89 -31.82
N ASN A 658 -18.68 -11.33 -31.45
CA ASN A 658 -18.40 -11.01 -30.05
C ASN A 658 -19.41 -9.98 -29.53
N GLY A 659 -20.02 -10.26 -28.37
CA GLY A 659 -21.03 -9.38 -27.77
C GLY A 659 -22.43 -9.53 -28.37
N LYS A 660 -22.67 -10.56 -29.18
CA LYS A 660 -24.01 -10.99 -29.64
C LYS A 660 -24.37 -12.32 -28.97
N ASP A 661 -25.64 -12.48 -28.63
CA ASP A 661 -26.22 -13.70 -28.02
C ASP A 661 -25.44 -14.23 -26.81
N ASP A 662 -24.91 -13.31 -25.98
CA ASP A 662 -24.11 -13.59 -24.79
C ASP A 662 -22.90 -14.52 -25.04
N ALA A 663 -22.29 -14.41 -26.22
CA ALA A 663 -21.17 -15.23 -26.66
C ALA A 663 -19.89 -14.43 -26.94
N LYS A 664 -18.75 -15.07 -26.65
CA LYS A 664 -17.41 -14.68 -27.10
C LYS A 664 -16.70 -15.85 -27.78
N TYR A 665 -15.72 -15.55 -28.61
CA TYR A 665 -14.99 -16.56 -29.39
C TYR A 665 -13.47 -16.48 -29.16
N ILE A 666 -12.84 -17.64 -29.00
CA ILE A 666 -11.38 -17.78 -29.10
C ILE A 666 -11.06 -18.20 -30.53
N TYR A 667 -10.45 -17.29 -31.27
CA TYR A 667 -10.13 -17.48 -32.67
C TYR A 667 -9.08 -18.57 -32.87
N PRO A 668 -9.16 -19.37 -33.96
CA PRO A 668 -8.12 -20.32 -34.35
C PRO A 668 -6.90 -19.65 -35.00
N TYR A 669 -6.54 -18.44 -34.54
CA TYR A 669 -5.37 -17.68 -34.98
C TYR A 669 -4.22 -17.89 -34.00
N ARG A 670 -3.04 -18.22 -34.50
CA ARG A 670 -1.86 -18.46 -33.65
C ARG A 670 -1.24 -17.15 -33.19
N TYR A 671 -1.62 -16.71 -31.99
CA TYR A 671 -0.96 -15.61 -31.28
C TYR A 671 0.20 -16.14 -30.46
N SER A 672 1.37 -15.48 -30.54
CA SER A 672 2.52 -15.78 -29.69
C SER A 672 3.53 -14.63 -29.75
N GLY A 673 4.28 -14.39 -28.67
CA GLY A 673 5.29 -13.34 -28.62
C GLY A 673 6.15 -13.40 -27.36
N MET A 674 7.33 -12.79 -27.44
CA MET A 674 8.28 -12.70 -26.30
C MET A 674 7.83 -11.64 -25.27
N TRP A 675 8.64 -11.41 -24.24
CA TRP A 675 8.39 -10.46 -23.13
C TRP A 675 7.70 -9.15 -23.54
N ALA A 676 8.27 -8.41 -24.49
CA ALA A 676 7.73 -7.12 -24.91
C ALA A 676 6.28 -7.23 -25.41
N TRP A 677 5.94 -8.30 -26.14
CA TRP A 677 4.59 -8.54 -26.63
C TRP A 677 3.65 -8.96 -25.49
N GLN A 678 4.10 -9.82 -24.57
CA GLN A 678 3.32 -10.21 -23.39
C GLN A 678 2.98 -8.98 -22.52
N VAL A 679 3.99 -8.16 -22.21
CA VAL A 679 3.83 -6.93 -21.43
C VAL A 679 2.96 -5.92 -22.17
N TYR A 680 3.16 -5.74 -23.47
CA TYR A 680 2.37 -4.77 -24.24
C TYR A 680 0.87 -5.09 -24.23
N ASN A 681 0.49 -6.37 -24.28
CA ASN A 681 -0.93 -6.75 -24.39
C ASN A 681 -1.61 -6.94 -23.02
N TRP A 682 -0.92 -7.46 -22.01
CA TRP A 682 -1.54 -7.87 -20.73
C TRP A 682 -0.93 -7.26 -19.47
N SER A 683 -0.09 -6.23 -19.59
CA SER A 683 0.22 -5.34 -18.48
C SER A 683 -0.68 -4.11 -18.48
N ASN A 684 -0.63 -3.35 -17.40
CA ASN A 684 -1.33 -2.07 -17.26
C ASN A 684 -0.52 -0.91 -17.87
N LYS A 685 -0.01 -1.08 -19.09
CA LYS A 685 0.76 -0.04 -19.80
C LYS A 685 -0.02 1.27 -19.90
N LEU A 686 0.67 2.39 -19.73
CA LEU A 686 0.13 3.71 -20.08
C LEU A 686 -0.26 3.76 -21.55
N THR A 687 -1.31 4.53 -21.81
CA THR A 687 -1.75 4.90 -23.15
C THR A 687 -2.02 6.42 -23.16
N ASP A 688 -2.61 6.93 -24.23
CA ASP A 688 -3.10 8.31 -24.27
C ASP A 688 -4.49 8.50 -23.64
N GLN A 689 -5.11 7.42 -23.15
CA GLN A 689 -6.39 7.45 -22.44
C GLN A 689 -6.21 7.01 -20.98
N PRO A 690 -6.66 7.80 -19.99
CA PRO A 690 -6.63 7.38 -18.59
C PRO A 690 -7.65 6.27 -18.32
N LEU A 691 -7.44 5.51 -17.25
CA LEU A 691 -8.33 4.43 -16.83
C LEU A 691 -8.60 3.37 -17.93
N SER A 692 -7.62 3.13 -18.81
CA SER A 692 -7.76 2.28 -20.00
C SER A 692 -7.06 0.92 -19.90
N ALA A 693 -6.56 0.54 -18.72
CA ALA A 693 -5.95 -0.77 -18.50
C ALA A 693 -7.04 -1.85 -18.38
N ASP A 694 -7.29 -2.58 -19.47
CA ASP A 694 -8.14 -3.77 -19.42
C ASP A 694 -7.47 -4.94 -18.69
N PHE A 695 -6.15 -4.92 -18.53
CA PHE A 695 -5.40 -5.89 -17.74
C PHE A 695 -4.53 -5.19 -16.70
N VAL A 696 -4.75 -5.51 -15.43
CA VAL A 696 -3.83 -5.22 -14.33
C VAL A 696 -3.52 -6.55 -13.66
N ASN A 697 -2.33 -7.10 -13.91
CA ASN A 697 -1.99 -8.45 -13.49
C ASN A 697 -1.93 -8.62 -11.97
N GLU A 698 -1.19 -7.72 -11.32
CA GLU A 698 -0.95 -7.63 -9.87
C GLU A 698 -0.17 -6.32 -9.62
N ASN A 699 0.36 -6.14 -8.42
CA ASN A 699 1.18 -5.00 -8.03
C ASN A 699 2.57 -5.46 -7.58
N ALA A 700 3.60 -4.64 -7.84
CA ALA A 700 4.98 -4.93 -7.47
C ALA A 700 5.15 -5.13 -5.95
N TYR A 701 6.08 -5.97 -5.52
CA TYR A 701 6.40 -6.17 -4.09
C TYR A 701 7.06 -4.93 -3.48
N GLN A 702 7.99 -4.31 -4.21
CA GLN A 702 8.83 -3.20 -3.75
C GLN A 702 8.76 -2.02 -4.75
N PRO A 703 9.17 -0.79 -4.34
CA PRO A 703 9.31 0.31 -5.30
C PRO A 703 10.33 -0.04 -6.37
N ASN A 704 9.94 0.03 -7.64
CA ASN A 704 10.72 -0.43 -8.78
C ASN A 704 10.84 0.63 -9.90
N SER A 705 10.42 1.88 -9.62
CA SER A 705 10.63 3.05 -10.47
C SER A 705 10.92 4.31 -9.67
#